data_AF-A0A4Y7ZYG3-F1
#
_entry.id   AF-A0A4Y7ZYG3-F1
#
_cell.length_a   1.000
_cell.length_b   1.000
_cell.length_c   1.000
_cell.angle_alpha   90.00
_cell.angle_beta   90.00
_cell.angle_gamma   90.00
#
_symmetry.space_group_name_H-M   'P 1'
#
loop_
_entity.id
_entity.type
_entity.pdbx_description
1 polymer ?
#
loop_
_entity_poly.entity_id
_entity_poly.type
_entity_poly.pdbx_seq_one_letter_code
_entity_poly.pdbx_strand_id
1 'polypeptide(L)'
;MIFNIDRIAFSWNDLISNNKKDNKGALTKILMYFFIDKHSKEVSSKRADLVGSIDPNLPDLGDYLRVKGERVNIAETKGTVRDYAKKQIQFINNKYTNNSNKFNCLNDVGECYETSGENGLFLNHIYASYAPEDTYKLKEKCNNDMSKVKDYMLQKAKEEYADYINYSKKIQKIKGPKTKASDIEMLANFHMHDNFIHIHCISHSFDPVSKKFINPPNPNKVIQQIAMDFEKKNADILLQGVAAGYDKSEGLKSRMGLIEEIKLDGKTDEQAIDQLEELKGTIEELVLDNRYNCSETIAELKKQDIELYYTVADKVKIKAFGKEIELTQDSFGDDKFSRKLTTFAKAGNLEERLPFKVNELEKVLAKNLEMVKTELEKELRALPANNHSEAKKRAFLQFTEVCRKSGVMVDMNKQKHLSYHKISLNKRANENNVSSHKYNSSKLQDSTLKGKHLYSYFDLDEQAILDHQTNLLRRMPKTIKYRDRVFLNLNLSDVNLLEDESYFLKSIDKLLKDITGIPNDKGLTYFNKKGEALIDFKDLGNGKSEITISNLRPKQSAILLKAMLLEEVRSMKEGEVMIITPSSDKQSFDDLRHLHIQLLFSPDKNSHKIAVDYPDMKSDPELNKLIEIELKSKIKRFNSTFKTYGKEPKKKFNFTKAYGIELLDNPKLKGLDSLVSDNLNKQIVELVAKKDVKEVLFNNKVPEVFLNKNKDKIIDICDGMNLTAEQKKKVINYLEKNVPQEKELTDKRKVKFGI
;
A
#
# COMPACT_ATOMS: atom_id res chain seq x y z
N MET A 1 -20.50 8.16 18.91
CA MET A 1 -21.65 9.02 18.53
C MET A 1 -21.14 9.97 17.47
N ILE A 2 -21.55 9.78 16.21
CA ILE A 2 -20.97 10.47 15.04
C ILE A 2 -21.65 11.83 14.93
N PHE A 3 -20.93 12.89 15.30
CA PHE A 3 -21.34 14.27 15.04
C PHE A 3 -20.88 14.66 13.64
N ASN A 4 -21.72 14.42 12.63
CA ASN A 4 -21.50 15.00 11.30
C ASN A 4 -21.96 16.45 11.33
N ILE A 5 -21.02 17.37 11.46
CA ILE A 5 -21.20 18.75 11.03
C ILE A 5 -20.81 18.80 9.55
N ASP A 6 -21.73 18.42 8.66
CA ASP A 6 -21.63 18.89 7.29
C ASP A 6 -22.44 20.20 7.20
N ARG A 7 -21.84 21.33 7.62
CA ARG A 7 -22.47 22.64 7.47
C ARG A 7 -22.45 23.06 5.99
N ILE A 8 -23.36 22.48 5.21
CA ILE A 8 -23.41 22.38 3.73
C ILE A 8 -22.86 21.01 3.26
N ALA A 9 -23.64 19.94 3.44
CA ALA A 9 -23.44 18.76 2.63
C ALA A 9 -24.07 18.96 1.25
N PHE A 10 -23.26 18.82 0.21
CA PHE A 10 -23.76 18.27 -1.05
C PHE A 10 -24.07 16.80 -0.80
N SER A 11 -25.25 16.48 -0.27
CA SER A 11 -25.63 15.07 -0.12
C SER A 11 -25.94 14.49 -1.51
N TRP A 12 -24.91 13.87 -2.10
CA TRP A 12 -25.10 12.76 -3.01
C TRP A 12 -25.45 11.55 -2.16
N ASN A 13 -26.59 10.93 -2.45
CA ASN A 13 -26.82 9.56 -2.02
C ASN A 13 -26.74 8.65 -3.24
N ASP A 14 -25.79 7.72 -3.19
CA ASP A 14 -25.49 6.60 -4.12
C ASP A 14 -26.64 5.58 -4.28
N LEU A 15 -27.89 6.02 -4.14
CA LEU A 15 -29.08 5.17 -4.29
C LEU A 15 -30.11 5.71 -5.30
N ILE A 16 -29.76 6.75 -6.06
CA ILE A 16 -30.70 7.41 -7.01
C ILE A 16 -30.16 7.38 -8.45
N SER A 17 -29.44 6.33 -8.83
CA SER A 17 -29.23 6.01 -10.24
C SER A 17 -29.61 4.55 -10.48
N ASN A 18 -30.71 4.33 -11.21
CA ASN A 18 -30.95 3.18 -12.09
C ASN A 18 -32.35 3.13 -12.71
N ASN A 19 -33.20 4.15 -12.57
CA ASN A 19 -34.47 4.20 -13.32
C ASN A 19 -34.65 5.50 -14.10
N LYS A 20 -34.28 5.46 -15.38
CA LYS A 20 -34.55 6.50 -16.41
C LYS A 20 -36.04 6.81 -16.62
N LYS A 21 -36.96 6.03 -16.02
CA LYS A 21 -38.41 6.16 -16.23
C LYS A 21 -39.13 7.05 -15.22
N ASP A 22 -38.46 7.48 -14.14
CA ASP A 22 -39.08 8.31 -13.10
C ASP A 22 -38.40 9.70 -13.05
N ASN A 23 -38.75 10.56 -14.02
CA ASN A 23 -38.47 12.00 -14.05
C ASN A 23 -39.18 12.73 -12.87
N LYS A 24 -38.73 12.45 -11.64
CA LYS A 24 -39.22 13.07 -10.40
C LYS A 24 -38.13 14.03 -9.94
N GLY A 25 -38.35 15.33 -10.16
CA GLY A 25 -37.37 16.39 -9.92
C GLY A 25 -36.77 16.39 -8.51
N ALA A 26 -35.52 16.85 -8.40
CA ALA A 26 -34.72 16.85 -7.17
C ALA A 26 -35.39 17.61 -6.03
N LEU A 27 -35.99 18.78 -6.31
CA LEU A 27 -36.65 19.59 -5.28
C LEU A 27 -37.86 18.88 -4.67
N THR A 28 -38.69 18.23 -5.50
CA THR A 28 -39.84 17.45 -5.02
C THR A 28 -39.40 16.33 -4.09
N LYS A 29 -38.29 15.64 -4.41
CA LYS A 29 -37.78 14.55 -3.55
C LYS A 29 -37.28 15.07 -2.20
N ILE A 30 -36.54 16.18 -2.18
CA ILE A 30 -36.04 16.78 -0.94
C ILE A 30 -37.21 17.29 -0.07
N LEU A 31 -38.18 17.97 -0.66
CA LEU A 31 -39.38 18.41 0.06
C LEU A 31 -40.16 17.21 0.62
N MET A 32 -40.37 16.15 -0.16
CA MET A 32 -41.00 14.93 0.33
C MET A 32 -40.20 14.26 1.46
N TYR A 33 -38.87 14.33 1.45
CA TYR A 33 -38.02 13.83 2.53
C TYR A 33 -38.26 14.60 3.85
N PHE A 34 -38.49 15.92 3.77
CA PHE A 34 -38.83 16.70 4.96
C PHE A 34 -40.13 16.25 5.59
N PHE A 35 -41.12 15.82 4.81
CA PHE A 35 -42.47 15.52 5.33
C PHE A 35 -42.74 14.04 5.61
N ILE A 36 -41.96 13.12 5.05
CA ILE A 36 -42.18 11.67 5.26
C ILE A 36 -41.43 11.20 6.51
N ASP A 37 -42.13 10.46 7.38
CA ASP A 37 -41.49 9.70 8.45
C ASP A 37 -40.72 8.51 7.87
N LYS A 38 -39.46 8.35 8.30
CA LYS A 38 -38.56 7.33 7.74
C LYS A 38 -39.04 5.91 8.03
N HIS A 39 -39.70 5.69 9.16
CA HIS A 39 -40.15 4.40 9.66
C HIS A 39 -41.57 4.07 9.20
N SER A 40 -42.53 4.98 9.39
CA SER A 40 -43.93 4.73 8.99
C SER A 40 -44.17 4.91 7.50
N LYS A 41 -43.28 5.65 6.79
CA LYS A 41 -43.45 6.05 5.38
C LYS A 41 -44.68 6.92 5.12
N GLU A 42 -45.26 7.50 6.17
CA GLU A 42 -46.42 8.39 6.12
C GLU A 42 -46.00 9.86 6.25
N VAL A 43 -46.93 10.75 5.91
CA VAL A 43 -46.75 12.20 6.11
C VAL A 43 -46.81 12.49 7.61
N SER A 44 -45.80 13.18 8.13
CA SER A 44 -45.68 13.50 9.55
C SER A 44 -45.97 14.97 9.82
N SER A 45 -47.03 15.25 10.60
CA SER A 45 -47.32 16.60 11.10
C SER A 45 -46.19 17.17 11.96
N LYS A 46 -45.42 16.30 12.65
CA LYS A 46 -44.22 16.67 13.42
C LYS A 46 -43.07 17.20 12.56
N ARG A 47 -43.08 16.94 11.26
CA ARG A 47 -42.07 17.43 10.31
C ARG A 47 -42.63 18.48 9.33
N ALA A 48 -43.87 18.91 9.52
CA ALA A 48 -44.53 19.92 8.69
C ALA A 48 -44.06 21.35 8.97
N ASP A 49 -42.98 21.54 9.74
CA ASP A 49 -42.43 22.84 10.08
C ASP A 49 -41.50 23.40 8.99
N LEU A 50 -41.98 23.36 7.74
CA LEU A 50 -41.39 24.12 6.65
C LEU A 50 -41.83 25.58 6.77
N VAL A 51 -40.89 26.50 6.56
CA VAL A 51 -41.12 27.94 6.50
C VAL A 51 -40.28 28.60 5.42
N GLY A 52 -40.77 29.77 4.98
CA GLY A 52 -40.13 30.56 3.93
C GLY A 52 -40.54 30.11 2.53
N SER A 53 -39.98 30.79 1.53
CA SER A 53 -40.20 30.48 0.13
C SER A 53 -39.02 30.98 -0.70
N ILE A 54 -38.76 30.30 -1.82
CA ILE A 54 -37.85 30.83 -2.84
C ILE A 54 -38.60 31.89 -3.67
N ASP A 55 -39.81 31.58 -4.12
CA ASP A 55 -40.76 32.51 -4.73
C ASP A 55 -41.63 33.15 -3.64
N PRO A 56 -41.42 34.44 -3.31
CA PRO A 56 -42.17 35.10 -2.23
C PRO A 56 -43.68 35.20 -2.50
N ASN A 57 -44.14 34.91 -3.73
CA ASN A 57 -45.57 34.93 -4.08
C ASN A 57 -46.28 33.60 -3.79
N LEU A 58 -45.54 32.55 -3.43
CA LEU A 58 -46.13 31.26 -3.07
C LEU A 58 -46.47 31.21 -1.57
N PRO A 59 -47.62 30.60 -1.20
CA PRO A 59 -47.96 30.39 0.20
C PRO A 59 -46.96 29.42 0.86
N ASP A 60 -46.87 29.46 2.19
CA ASP A 60 -46.06 28.54 2.95
C ASP A 60 -46.58 27.10 2.80
N LEU A 61 -45.77 26.22 2.21
CA LEU A 61 -46.13 24.81 2.02
C LEU A 61 -46.30 24.10 3.37
N GLY A 62 -45.61 24.55 4.42
CA GLY A 62 -45.75 24.04 5.78
C GLY A 62 -47.15 24.29 6.34
N ASP A 63 -47.76 25.45 6.07
CA ASP A 63 -49.15 25.74 6.49
C ASP A 63 -50.14 24.79 5.85
N TYR A 64 -49.99 24.55 4.54
CA TYR A 64 -50.84 23.59 3.83
C TYR A 64 -50.75 22.19 4.46
N LEU A 65 -49.54 21.73 4.77
CA LEU A 65 -49.31 20.40 5.34
C LEU A 65 -49.75 20.30 6.80
N ARG A 66 -49.59 21.36 7.61
CA ARG A 66 -50.12 21.42 8.98
C ARG A 66 -51.64 21.33 9.02
N VAL A 67 -52.33 22.00 8.09
CA VAL A 67 -53.80 22.08 8.07
C VAL A 67 -54.43 20.83 7.43
N LYS A 68 -53.82 20.28 6.38
CA LYS A 68 -54.43 19.21 5.56
C LYS A 68 -53.68 17.88 5.59
N GLY A 69 -52.43 17.82 6.00
CA GLY A 69 -51.52 16.69 5.76
C GLY A 69 -51.98 15.34 6.32
N GLU A 70 -52.66 15.32 7.47
CA GLU A 70 -53.23 14.08 8.05
C GLU A 70 -54.56 13.65 7.39
N ARG A 71 -55.18 14.53 6.60
CA ARG A 71 -56.47 14.32 5.94
C ARG A 71 -56.36 13.97 4.46
N VAL A 72 -55.16 14.11 3.86
CA VAL A 72 -54.90 13.80 2.45
C VAL A 72 -54.00 12.57 2.32
N ASN A 73 -54.27 11.72 1.32
CA ASN A 73 -53.45 10.54 1.09
C ASN A 73 -52.06 10.92 0.52
N ILE A 74 -51.10 10.00 0.60
CA ILE A 74 -49.71 10.22 0.13
C ILE A 74 -49.64 10.62 -1.34
N ALA A 75 -50.55 10.12 -2.19
CA ALA A 75 -50.53 10.43 -3.62
C ALA A 75 -50.94 11.88 -3.89
N GLU A 76 -51.95 12.39 -3.19
CA GLU A 76 -52.42 13.76 -3.27
C GLU A 76 -51.39 14.75 -2.70
N THR A 77 -50.77 14.41 -1.57
CA THR A 77 -49.65 15.18 -1.00
C THR A 77 -48.48 15.25 -1.99
N LYS A 78 -48.12 14.13 -2.63
CA LYS A 78 -47.07 14.12 -3.67
C LYS A 78 -47.41 15.01 -4.85
N GLY A 79 -48.67 15.07 -5.28
CA GLY A 79 -49.15 15.97 -6.33
C GLY A 79 -48.94 17.43 -5.95
N THR A 80 -49.40 17.81 -4.75
CA THR A 80 -49.28 19.19 -4.25
C THR A 80 -47.84 19.64 -4.12
N VAL A 81 -46.97 18.80 -3.51
CA VAL A 81 -45.55 19.12 -3.34
C VAL A 81 -44.84 19.21 -4.68
N ARG A 82 -45.23 18.40 -5.67
CA ARG A 82 -44.69 18.48 -7.03
C ARG A 82 -45.06 19.80 -7.70
N ASP A 83 -46.32 20.21 -7.62
CA ASP A 83 -46.78 21.46 -8.21
C ASP A 83 -46.13 22.67 -7.55
N TYR A 84 -45.99 22.64 -6.23
CA TYR A 84 -45.25 23.65 -5.48
C TYR A 84 -43.78 23.74 -5.93
N ALA A 85 -43.08 22.60 -5.97
CA ALA A 85 -41.70 22.53 -6.43
C ALA A 85 -41.54 23.07 -7.86
N LYS A 86 -42.47 22.72 -8.76
CA LYS A 86 -42.46 23.21 -10.15
C LYS A 86 -42.55 24.73 -10.22
N LYS A 87 -43.44 25.35 -9.43
CA LYS A 87 -43.58 26.82 -9.37
C LYS A 87 -42.31 27.49 -8.84
N GLN A 88 -41.69 26.91 -7.81
CA GLN A 88 -40.40 27.40 -7.28
C GLN A 88 -39.30 27.37 -8.34
N ILE A 89 -39.16 26.26 -9.08
CA ILE A 89 -38.18 26.12 -10.16
C ILE A 89 -38.47 27.11 -11.30
N GLN A 90 -39.74 27.29 -11.67
CA GLN A 90 -40.13 28.27 -12.69
C GLN A 90 -39.76 29.70 -12.28
N PHE A 91 -39.96 30.07 -11.02
CA PHE A 91 -39.52 31.36 -10.51
C PHE A 91 -38.01 31.55 -10.63
N ILE A 92 -37.21 30.57 -10.20
CA ILE A 92 -35.74 30.60 -10.33
C ILE A 92 -35.35 30.77 -11.80
N ASN A 93 -35.98 30.01 -12.69
CA ASN A 93 -35.65 30.04 -14.10
C ASN A 93 -35.98 31.40 -14.73
N ASN A 94 -37.17 31.91 -14.46
CA ASN A 94 -37.63 33.21 -14.96
C ASN A 94 -36.77 34.36 -14.43
N LYS A 95 -36.35 34.29 -13.16
CA LYS A 95 -35.60 35.36 -12.50
C LYS A 95 -34.11 35.34 -12.83
N TYR A 96 -33.51 34.16 -12.99
CA TYR A 96 -32.04 34.00 -13.04
C TYR A 96 -31.50 33.27 -14.28
N THR A 97 -32.23 32.31 -14.90
CA THR A 97 -31.66 31.47 -15.97
C THR A 97 -31.98 31.94 -17.39
N ASN A 98 -33.08 32.66 -17.62
CA ASN A 98 -33.49 33.12 -18.97
C ASN A 98 -32.44 34.01 -19.69
N ASN A 99 -31.41 34.50 -18.97
CA ASN A 99 -30.30 35.29 -19.53
C ASN A 99 -28.93 34.58 -19.40
N SER A 100 -28.90 33.25 -19.20
CA SER A 100 -27.68 32.48 -18.94
C SER A 100 -27.40 31.44 -20.03
N ASN A 101 -26.14 31.35 -20.48
CA ASN A 101 -25.67 30.33 -21.42
C ASN A 101 -25.83 28.88 -20.89
N LYS A 102 -26.16 28.70 -19.61
CA LYS A 102 -26.42 27.39 -18.97
C LYS A 102 -27.88 26.92 -19.09
N PHE A 103 -28.75 27.68 -19.74
CA PHE A 103 -30.15 27.29 -19.98
C PHE A 103 -30.26 25.93 -20.72
N ASN A 104 -29.34 25.65 -21.65
CA ASN A 104 -29.29 24.39 -22.40
C ASN A 104 -28.92 23.17 -21.54
N CYS A 105 -28.47 23.37 -20.29
CA CYS A 105 -28.14 22.29 -19.37
C CYS A 105 -29.35 21.82 -18.53
N LEU A 106 -30.52 22.43 -18.73
CA LEU A 106 -31.78 22.11 -18.05
C LEU A 106 -32.57 21.02 -18.78
N ASN A 107 -33.25 20.18 -18.02
CA ASN A 107 -34.22 19.19 -18.47
C ASN A 107 -35.61 19.79 -18.67
N ASP A 108 -36.54 18.95 -19.12
CA ASP A 108 -37.91 19.35 -19.45
C ASP A 108 -38.71 19.89 -18.26
N VAL A 109 -38.22 19.69 -17.03
CA VAL A 109 -38.79 20.26 -15.79
C VAL A 109 -37.98 21.45 -15.24
N GLY A 110 -36.97 21.91 -15.98
CA GLY A 110 -36.15 23.08 -15.62
C GLY A 110 -35.07 22.81 -14.57
N GLU A 111 -34.61 21.55 -14.44
CA GLU A 111 -33.52 21.12 -13.53
C GLU A 111 -32.30 20.58 -14.32
N CYS A 112 -31.09 20.56 -13.76
CA CYS A 112 -29.90 20.14 -14.52
C CYS A 112 -29.84 18.62 -14.80
N TYR A 113 -29.35 18.22 -15.99
CA TYR A 113 -29.37 16.84 -16.52
C TYR A 113 -28.37 15.83 -15.90
N GLU A 114 -27.31 16.24 -15.20
CA GLU A 114 -26.17 15.34 -14.92
C GLU A 114 -26.23 14.60 -13.57
N THR A 115 -26.07 13.27 -13.63
CA THR A 115 -25.95 12.33 -12.50
C THR A 115 -24.52 11.83 -12.29
N SER A 116 -23.50 12.50 -12.83
CA SER A 116 -22.10 12.26 -12.47
C SER A 116 -21.21 13.47 -12.75
N GLY A 117 -20.57 14.02 -11.70
CA GLY A 117 -19.41 14.91 -11.82
C GLY A 117 -19.71 16.41 -11.95
N GLU A 118 -19.35 17.16 -10.91
CA GLU A 118 -18.90 18.56 -10.90
C GLU A 118 -19.73 19.71 -11.53
N ASN A 119 -20.86 19.50 -12.24
CA ASN A 119 -21.56 20.65 -12.87
C ASN A 119 -23.10 20.68 -12.85
N GLY A 120 -23.77 19.80 -12.11
CA GLY A 120 -25.22 19.91 -11.91
C GLY A 120 -25.54 20.38 -10.51
N LEU A 121 -26.17 21.55 -10.33
CA LEU A 121 -27.19 21.87 -9.30
C LEU A 121 -27.52 23.37 -9.27
N PHE A 122 -28.78 23.69 -9.56
CA PHE A 122 -29.34 25.02 -9.30
C PHE A 122 -29.80 25.19 -7.85
N LEU A 123 -29.72 24.14 -7.02
CA LEU A 123 -30.21 24.11 -5.65
C LEU A 123 -29.13 23.66 -4.68
N ASN A 124 -29.02 24.37 -3.56
CA ASN A 124 -28.13 24.07 -2.45
C ASN A 124 -28.95 23.60 -1.26
N HIS A 125 -28.63 22.41 -0.74
CA HIS A 125 -29.14 21.91 0.53
C HIS A 125 -28.13 22.29 1.63
N ILE A 126 -28.62 23.02 2.62
CA ILE A 126 -27.86 23.53 3.75
C ILE A 126 -28.45 22.89 4.98
N TYR A 127 -27.64 22.56 5.99
CA TYR A 127 -28.17 22.19 7.29
C TYR A 127 -27.24 22.57 8.42
N ALA A 128 -27.84 22.83 9.58
CA ALA A 128 -27.12 23.10 10.80
C ALA A 128 -27.69 22.27 11.95
N SER A 129 -26.81 21.54 12.62
CA SER A 129 -27.08 20.84 13.88
C SER A 129 -26.32 21.53 14.99
N TYR A 130 -26.98 21.76 16.12
CA TYR A 130 -26.36 22.34 17.31
C TYR A 130 -26.16 21.22 18.32
N ALA A 131 -24.98 21.18 18.96
CA ALA A 131 -24.70 20.21 20.01
C ALA A 131 -25.66 20.41 21.21
N PRO A 132 -25.80 19.46 22.13
CA PRO A 132 -26.72 19.59 23.27
C PRO A 132 -26.38 20.81 24.12
N GLU A 133 -25.10 21.12 24.28
CA GLU A 133 -24.62 22.28 25.03
C GLU A 133 -24.96 23.60 24.29
N ASP A 134 -24.75 23.66 22.98
CA ASP A 134 -25.13 24.81 22.15
C ASP A 134 -26.65 25.01 22.17
N THR A 135 -27.40 23.90 22.16
CA THR A 135 -28.88 23.88 22.23
C THR A 135 -29.37 24.46 23.55
N TYR A 136 -28.74 24.10 24.67
CA TYR A 136 -29.07 24.65 25.98
C TYR A 136 -28.84 26.16 26.02
N LYS A 137 -27.65 26.62 25.62
CA LYS A 137 -27.31 28.06 25.56
C LYS A 137 -28.28 28.85 24.68
N LEU A 138 -28.63 28.29 23.52
CA LEU A 138 -29.56 28.94 22.61
C LEU A 138 -30.98 29.01 23.19
N LYS A 139 -31.47 27.93 23.82
CA LYS A 139 -32.77 27.94 24.51
C LYS A 139 -32.79 28.98 25.63
N GLU A 140 -31.75 29.05 26.45
CA GLU A 140 -31.63 30.04 27.52
C GLU A 140 -31.66 31.47 26.97
N LYS A 141 -30.86 31.75 25.94
CA LYS A 141 -30.85 33.06 25.25
C LYS A 141 -32.20 33.45 24.67
N CYS A 142 -32.99 32.49 24.24
CA CYS A 142 -34.33 32.69 23.69
C CYS A 142 -35.44 32.59 24.76
N ASN A 143 -35.13 32.63 26.06
CA ASN A 143 -36.09 32.49 27.16
C ASN A 143 -36.95 31.21 27.06
N ASN A 144 -36.36 30.11 26.57
CA ASN A 144 -37.00 28.83 26.29
C ASN A 144 -38.17 28.89 25.27
N ASP A 145 -38.28 29.96 24.49
CA ASP A 145 -39.27 30.13 23.43
C ASP A 145 -38.77 29.50 22.11
N MET A 146 -39.35 28.37 21.75
CA MET A 146 -38.96 27.62 20.55
C MET A 146 -39.25 28.35 19.24
N SER A 147 -40.21 29.29 19.20
CA SER A 147 -40.43 30.13 18.02
C SER A 147 -39.24 31.06 17.82
N LYS A 148 -38.75 31.67 18.90
CA LYS A 148 -37.56 32.54 18.85
C LYS A 148 -36.29 31.76 18.52
N VAL A 149 -36.15 30.53 19.03
CA VAL A 149 -35.03 29.64 18.67
C VAL A 149 -35.01 29.36 17.17
N LYS A 150 -36.19 29.04 16.60
CA LYS A 150 -36.34 28.79 15.16
C LYS A 150 -36.01 30.02 14.32
N ASP A 151 -36.57 31.18 14.66
CA ASP A 151 -36.31 32.44 13.95
C ASP A 151 -34.82 32.81 14.01
N TYR A 152 -34.19 32.60 15.17
CA TYR A 152 -32.76 32.78 15.34
C TYR A 152 -31.96 31.87 14.41
N MET A 153 -32.24 30.56 14.40
CA MET A 153 -31.52 29.61 13.53
C MET A 153 -31.73 29.90 12.04
N LEU A 154 -32.95 30.27 11.63
CA LEU A 154 -33.23 30.64 10.25
C LEU A 154 -32.45 31.89 9.83
N GLN A 155 -32.46 32.93 10.67
CA GLN A 155 -31.70 34.15 10.43
C GLN A 155 -30.20 33.86 10.32
N LYS A 156 -29.67 33.01 11.19
CA LYS A 156 -28.27 32.58 11.16
C LYS A 156 -27.89 31.76 9.94
N ALA A 157 -28.76 30.85 9.49
CA ALA A 157 -28.56 30.13 8.24
C ALA A 157 -28.51 31.07 7.02
N LYS A 158 -29.33 32.13 7.01
CA LYS A 158 -29.29 33.17 5.97
C LYS A 158 -28.01 34.02 6.03
N GLU A 159 -27.54 34.36 7.23
CA GLU A 159 -26.26 35.08 7.41
C GLU A 159 -25.08 34.26 6.90
N GLU A 160 -24.99 32.99 7.28
CA GLU A 160 -23.92 32.07 6.85
C GLU A 160 -23.93 31.89 5.32
N TYR A 161 -25.11 31.72 4.71
CA TYR A 161 -25.22 31.57 3.27
C TYR A 161 -24.90 32.87 2.50
N ALA A 162 -25.26 34.03 3.05
CA ALA A 162 -24.87 35.31 2.48
C ALA A 162 -23.33 35.51 2.53
N ASP A 163 -22.68 35.09 3.61
CA ASP A 163 -21.22 35.10 3.72
C ASP A 163 -20.57 34.15 2.70
N TYR A 164 -21.13 32.94 2.50
CA TYR A 164 -20.72 32.02 1.43
C TYR A 164 -20.81 32.65 0.04
N ILE A 165 -21.93 33.29 -0.29
CA ILE A 165 -22.12 33.99 -1.58
C ILE A 165 -21.08 35.09 -1.75
N ASN A 166 -20.89 35.94 -0.73
CA ASN A 166 -19.97 37.07 -0.81
C ASN A 166 -18.50 36.63 -0.95
N TYR A 167 -18.09 35.59 -0.22
CA TYR A 167 -16.74 35.05 -0.32
C TYR A 167 -16.51 34.37 -1.67
N SER A 168 -17.50 33.64 -2.17
CA SER A 168 -17.47 33.03 -3.50
C SER A 168 -17.40 34.09 -4.60
N LYS A 169 -18.16 35.18 -4.50
CA LYS A 169 -18.05 36.34 -5.41
C LYS A 169 -16.65 36.91 -5.44
N LYS A 170 -16.01 37.06 -4.27
CA LYS A 170 -14.62 37.54 -4.16
C LYS A 170 -13.65 36.62 -4.90
N ILE A 171 -13.73 35.31 -4.71
CA ILE A 171 -12.87 34.32 -5.40
C ILE A 171 -13.12 34.33 -6.90
N GLN A 172 -14.38 34.36 -7.32
CA GLN A 172 -14.79 34.33 -8.72
C GLN A 172 -14.67 35.70 -9.42
N LYS A 173 -14.24 36.75 -8.71
CA LYS A 173 -14.13 38.14 -9.19
C LYS A 173 -15.46 38.69 -9.76
N ILE A 174 -16.59 38.27 -9.19
CA ILE A 174 -17.92 38.77 -9.56
C ILE A 174 -18.10 40.16 -8.93
N LYS A 175 -18.29 41.19 -9.78
CA LYS A 175 -18.59 42.55 -9.34
C LYS A 175 -20.07 42.68 -8.96
N GLY A 176 -20.34 43.40 -7.87
CA GLY A 176 -21.71 43.73 -7.45
C GLY A 176 -21.78 44.11 -5.97
N PRO A 177 -22.96 44.55 -5.49
CA PRO A 177 -23.17 44.85 -4.08
C PRO A 177 -23.01 43.61 -3.20
N LYS A 178 -22.75 43.83 -1.90
CA LYS A 178 -22.70 42.75 -0.90
C LYS A 178 -24.12 42.20 -0.69
N THR A 179 -24.25 40.88 -0.73
CA THR A 179 -25.51 40.17 -0.43
C THR A 179 -25.72 40.15 1.08
N LYS A 180 -26.92 40.50 1.54
CA LYS A 180 -27.32 40.49 2.95
C LYS A 180 -28.21 39.27 3.23
N ALA A 181 -28.34 38.89 4.50
CA ALA A 181 -29.23 37.81 4.93
C ALA A 181 -30.69 38.05 4.50
N SER A 182 -31.15 39.31 4.50
CA SER A 182 -32.49 39.69 4.02
C SER A 182 -32.75 39.40 2.55
N ASP A 183 -31.69 39.33 1.74
CA ASP A 183 -31.79 39.09 0.30
C ASP A 183 -31.91 37.59 -0.02
N ILE A 184 -31.67 36.72 0.95
CA ILE A 184 -31.58 35.27 0.75
C ILE A 184 -32.97 34.64 0.64
N GLU A 185 -33.23 34.09 -0.55
CA GLU A 185 -34.38 33.25 -0.90
C GLU A 185 -34.13 31.81 -0.44
N MET A 186 -34.90 31.33 0.54
CA MET A 186 -34.64 30.07 1.22
C MET A 186 -35.91 29.44 1.78
N LEU A 187 -36.03 28.12 1.60
CA LEU A 187 -36.97 27.25 2.30
C LEU A 187 -36.24 26.64 3.49
N ALA A 188 -36.86 26.57 4.67
CA ALA A 188 -36.25 25.97 5.85
C ALA A 188 -37.21 25.02 6.56
N ASN A 189 -36.71 23.91 7.07
CA ASN A 189 -37.42 22.95 7.90
C ASN A 189 -36.70 22.80 9.24
N PHE A 190 -37.38 23.18 10.32
CA PHE A 190 -36.84 23.07 11.67
C PHE A 190 -37.41 21.82 12.36
N HIS A 191 -36.57 21.04 13.05
CA HIS A 191 -37.03 19.95 13.89
C HIS A 191 -36.04 19.60 15.01
N MET A 192 -36.53 18.89 16.02
CA MET A 192 -35.69 18.32 17.07
C MET A 192 -35.52 16.81 16.89
N HIS A 193 -34.32 16.30 17.12
CA HIS A 193 -33.99 14.88 17.16
C HIS A 193 -33.18 14.63 18.43
N ASP A 194 -33.57 13.72 19.32
CA ASP A 194 -32.81 13.31 20.52
C ASP A 194 -32.13 14.45 21.31
N ASN A 195 -32.85 15.56 21.57
CA ASN A 195 -32.38 16.80 22.24
C ASN A 195 -31.43 17.71 21.43
N PHE A 196 -31.13 17.37 20.18
CA PHE A 196 -30.48 18.25 19.23
C PHE A 196 -31.52 19.08 18.49
N ILE A 197 -31.28 20.38 18.34
CA ILE A 197 -32.04 21.21 17.39
C ILE A 197 -31.36 21.17 16.03
N HIS A 198 -32.17 21.06 14.99
CA HIS A 198 -31.73 20.91 13.63
C HIS A 198 -32.55 21.81 12.69
N ILE A 199 -31.87 22.42 11.72
CA ILE A 199 -32.51 23.14 10.62
C ILE A 199 -31.95 22.63 9.29
N HIS A 200 -32.83 22.21 8.39
CA HIS A 200 -32.51 22.01 6.98
C HIS A 200 -32.97 23.22 6.19
N CYS A 201 -32.17 23.68 5.24
CA CYS A 201 -32.50 24.79 4.36
C CYS A 201 -32.25 24.41 2.90
N ILE A 202 -33.09 24.91 1.99
CA ILE A 202 -32.90 24.79 0.54
C ILE A 202 -32.87 26.20 -0.03
N SER A 203 -31.84 26.51 -0.81
CA SER A 203 -31.72 27.75 -1.58
C SER A 203 -31.20 27.46 -2.98
N HIS A 204 -31.04 28.47 -3.82
CA HIS A 204 -30.50 28.33 -5.18
C HIS A 204 -29.06 28.82 -5.29
N SER A 205 -28.34 28.39 -6.32
CA SER A 205 -26.92 28.73 -6.55
C SER A 205 -26.68 30.12 -7.18
N PHE A 206 -27.72 30.95 -7.31
CA PHE A 206 -27.57 32.33 -7.76
C PHE A 206 -27.44 33.31 -6.59
N ASP A 207 -26.66 34.37 -6.80
CA ASP A 207 -26.71 35.53 -5.92
C ASP A 207 -27.97 36.36 -6.22
N PRO A 208 -28.91 36.53 -5.27
CA PRO A 208 -30.14 37.29 -5.48
C PRO A 208 -29.90 38.74 -5.91
N VAL A 209 -28.75 39.32 -5.53
CA VAL A 209 -28.43 40.73 -5.81
C VAL A 209 -27.77 40.90 -7.18
N SER A 210 -26.66 40.21 -7.43
CA SER A 210 -25.96 40.32 -8.74
C SER A 210 -26.62 39.49 -9.85
N LYS A 211 -27.54 38.58 -9.50
CA LYS A 211 -28.19 37.61 -10.40
C LYS A 211 -27.20 36.67 -11.09
N LYS A 212 -25.96 36.58 -10.61
CA LYS A 212 -24.91 35.73 -11.16
C LYS A 212 -24.86 34.37 -10.46
N PHE A 213 -24.45 33.36 -11.22
CA PHE A 213 -24.27 32.01 -10.70
C PHE A 213 -23.01 31.94 -9.83
N ILE A 214 -23.16 31.35 -8.65
CA ILE A 214 -22.11 31.19 -7.64
C ILE A 214 -21.59 29.76 -7.69
N ASN A 215 -20.30 29.61 -8.00
CA ASN A 215 -19.61 28.31 -8.07
C ASN A 215 -18.10 28.49 -7.87
N PRO A 216 -17.63 28.52 -6.61
CA PRO A 216 -16.20 28.65 -6.35
C PRO A 216 -15.43 27.38 -6.78
N PRO A 217 -14.15 27.48 -7.19
CA PRO A 217 -13.35 26.32 -7.62
C PRO A 217 -13.13 25.23 -6.56
N ASN A 218 -13.27 25.54 -5.27
CA ASN A 218 -13.11 24.60 -4.15
C ASN A 218 -14.23 24.84 -3.13
N PRO A 219 -15.48 24.42 -3.42
CA PRO A 219 -16.64 24.76 -2.59
C PRO A 219 -16.49 24.25 -1.16
N ASN A 220 -15.97 23.05 -0.95
CA ASN A 220 -15.76 22.48 0.39
C ASN A 220 -14.81 23.32 1.26
N LYS A 221 -13.75 23.90 0.67
CA LYS A 221 -12.83 24.78 1.41
C LYS A 221 -13.48 26.11 1.76
N VAL A 222 -14.27 26.66 0.84
CA VAL A 222 -15.04 27.88 1.09
C VAL A 222 -16.03 27.65 2.23
N ILE A 223 -16.79 26.56 2.16
CA ILE A 223 -17.73 26.15 3.19
C ILE A 223 -17.04 26.05 4.55
N GLN A 224 -15.92 25.32 4.62
CA GLN A 224 -15.16 25.16 5.86
C GLN A 224 -14.70 26.51 6.43
N GLN A 225 -14.16 27.40 5.59
CA GLN A 225 -13.71 28.71 6.02
C GLN A 225 -14.87 29.56 6.55
N ILE A 226 -16.01 29.55 5.86
CA ILE A 226 -17.22 30.27 6.28
C ILE A 226 -17.75 29.72 7.60
N ALA A 227 -17.78 28.40 7.77
CA ALA A 227 -18.18 27.77 9.01
C ALA A 227 -17.23 28.14 10.18
N MET A 228 -15.92 28.21 9.95
CA MET A 228 -14.95 28.67 10.95
C MET A 228 -15.16 30.13 11.34
N ASP A 229 -15.41 31.01 10.37
CA ASP A 229 -15.67 32.43 10.63
C ASP A 229 -17.04 32.61 11.32
N PHE A 230 -18.02 31.79 10.97
CA PHE A 230 -19.34 31.77 11.58
C PHE A 230 -19.29 31.29 13.04
N GLU A 231 -18.49 30.27 13.37
CA GLU A 231 -18.23 29.85 14.75
C GLU A 231 -17.66 30.98 15.59
N LYS A 232 -16.63 31.67 15.08
CA LYS A 232 -16.01 32.81 15.78
C LYS A 232 -17.00 33.95 16.02
N LYS A 233 -17.85 34.27 15.03
CA LYS A 233 -18.86 35.33 15.14
C LYS A 233 -19.96 35.03 16.15
N ASN A 234 -20.21 33.75 16.45
CA ASN A 234 -21.29 33.32 17.34
C ASN A 234 -20.75 32.48 18.51
N ALA A 235 -19.58 32.85 19.02
CA ALA A 235 -18.89 32.13 20.10
C ALA A 235 -19.64 32.14 21.44
N ASP A 236 -20.62 33.03 21.59
CA ASP A 236 -21.52 33.08 22.74
C ASP A 236 -22.47 31.86 22.78
N ILE A 237 -22.76 31.26 21.62
CA ILE A 237 -23.62 30.08 21.51
C ILE A 237 -22.82 28.85 21.08
N LEU A 238 -22.00 28.97 20.03
CA LEU A 238 -21.38 27.85 19.34
C LEU A 238 -20.04 27.44 19.95
N LEU A 239 -19.87 26.13 20.14
CA LEU A 239 -18.57 25.51 20.38
C LEU A 239 -17.56 25.89 19.28
N GLN A 240 -16.34 26.22 19.70
CA GLN A 240 -15.26 26.63 18.81
C GLN A 240 -14.46 25.42 18.30
N GLY A 241 -14.06 25.47 17.03
CA GLY A 241 -13.14 24.51 16.44
C GLY A 241 -13.84 23.28 15.85
N VAL A 242 -15.17 23.25 15.83
CA VAL A 242 -15.92 22.13 15.25
C VAL A 242 -15.87 22.18 13.72
N ALA A 243 -15.95 23.38 13.13
CA ALA A 243 -15.80 23.61 11.70
C ALA A 243 -14.40 23.23 11.16
N ALA A 244 -13.37 23.24 12.01
CA ALA A 244 -12.03 22.78 11.65
C ALA A 244 -11.95 21.25 11.47
N GLY A 245 -12.96 20.51 11.96
CA GLY A 245 -13.04 19.05 11.96
C GLY A 245 -12.78 18.45 13.33
N TYR A 246 -13.49 17.35 13.65
CA TYR A 246 -13.42 16.66 14.93
C TYR A 246 -11.98 16.34 15.36
N ASP A 247 -11.16 15.83 14.44
CA ASP A 247 -9.77 15.42 14.71
C ASP A 247 -8.88 16.60 15.15
N LYS A 248 -9.09 17.78 14.56
CA LYS A 248 -8.35 19.00 14.95
C LYS A 248 -8.83 19.55 16.29
N SER A 249 -10.14 19.48 16.56
CA SER A 249 -10.71 19.88 17.85
C SER A 249 -10.24 18.95 18.97
N GLU A 250 -10.26 17.63 18.76
CA GLU A 250 -9.75 16.63 19.69
C GLU A 250 -8.25 16.80 19.90
N GLY A 251 -7.48 16.97 18.81
CA GLY A 251 -6.04 17.23 18.89
C GLY A 251 -5.71 18.46 19.73
N LEU A 252 -6.43 19.57 19.55
CA LEU A 252 -6.27 20.80 20.33
C LEU A 252 -6.64 20.58 21.81
N LYS A 253 -7.75 19.88 22.10
CA LYS A 253 -8.15 19.55 23.47
C LYS A 253 -7.09 18.69 24.17
N SER A 254 -6.56 17.66 23.51
CA SER A 254 -5.47 16.84 24.06
C SER A 254 -4.21 17.67 24.29
N ARG A 255 -3.84 18.58 23.36
CA ARG A 255 -2.70 19.49 23.55
C ARG A 255 -2.87 20.35 24.78
N MET A 256 -4.03 21.00 24.93
CA MET A 256 -4.31 21.87 26.07
C MET A 256 -4.34 21.09 27.38
N GLY A 257 -4.99 19.92 27.40
CA GLY A 257 -5.01 19.05 28.57
C GLY A 257 -3.60 18.66 29.02
N LEU A 258 -2.72 18.28 28.06
CA LEU A 258 -1.35 17.89 28.40
C LEU A 258 -0.52 19.08 28.91
N ILE A 259 -0.70 20.28 28.34
CA ILE A 259 -0.07 21.50 28.85
C ILE A 259 -0.48 21.73 30.32
N GLU A 260 -1.76 21.61 30.65
CA GLU A 260 -2.23 21.75 32.02
C GLU A 260 -1.65 20.67 32.95
N GLU A 261 -1.57 19.41 32.52
CA GLU A 261 -0.94 18.36 33.32
C GLU A 261 0.57 18.55 33.54
N ILE A 262 1.28 19.12 32.56
CA ILE A 262 2.70 19.48 32.69
C ILE A 262 2.86 20.65 33.66
N LYS A 263 1.94 21.63 33.66
CA LYS A 263 1.94 22.77 34.58
C LYS A 263 1.68 22.35 36.02
N LEU A 264 0.87 21.32 36.24
CA LEU A 264 0.68 20.72 37.57
C LEU A 264 1.99 20.17 38.17
N ASP A 265 2.99 19.86 37.33
CA ASP A 265 4.33 19.47 37.78
C ASP A 265 5.25 20.68 38.07
N GLY A 266 4.70 21.90 38.14
CA GLY A 266 5.41 23.13 38.50
C GLY A 266 6.09 23.87 37.33
N LYS A 267 5.74 23.54 36.08
CA LYS A 267 6.28 24.20 34.88
C LYS A 267 5.46 25.41 34.45
N THR A 268 6.10 26.36 33.77
CA THR A 268 5.41 27.48 33.12
C THR A 268 4.77 27.06 31.79
N ASP A 269 3.87 27.91 31.26
CA ASP A 269 3.27 27.71 29.92
C ASP A 269 4.35 27.59 28.83
N GLU A 270 5.38 28.44 28.87
CA GLU A 270 6.50 28.40 27.91
C GLU A 270 7.27 27.07 27.99
N GLN A 271 7.60 26.62 29.21
CA GLN A 271 8.29 25.34 29.40
C GLN A 271 7.45 24.14 28.95
N ALA A 272 6.14 24.18 29.15
CA ALA A 272 5.24 23.12 28.67
C ALA A 272 5.15 23.08 27.14
N ILE A 273 5.17 24.24 26.48
CA ILE A 273 5.20 24.35 25.02
C ILE A 273 6.54 23.86 24.47
N ASP A 274 7.66 24.24 25.08
CA ASP A 274 9.00 23.81 24.66
C ASP A 274 9.14 22.28 24.73
N GLN A 275 8.62 21.64 25.80
CA GLN A 275 8.61 20.17 25.90
C GLN A 275 7.78 19.50 24.80
N LEU A 276 6.66 20.11 24.38
CA LEU A 276 5.85 19.61 23.28
C LEU A 276 6.58 19.71 21.94
N GLU A 277 7.33 20.79 21.69
CA GLU A 277 8.12 20.93 20.47
C GLU A 277 9.35 20.00 20.49
N GLU A 278 9.96 19.76 21.65
CA GLU A 278 11.02 18.74 21.81
C GLU A 278 10.48 17.34 21.52
N LEU A 279 9.33 16.96 22.09
CA LEU A 279 8.65 15.69 21.81
C LEU A 279 8.39 15.51 20.31
N LYS A 280 7.89 16.56 19.65
CA LYS A 280 7.68 16.58 18.19
C LYS A 280 8.99 16.33 17.45
N GLY A 281 10.07 17.01 17.84
CA GLY A 281 11.40 16.86 17.26
C GLY A 281 11.92 15.42 17.36
N THR A 282 11.85 14.82 18.55
CA THR A 282 12.27 13.43 18.80
C THR A 282 11.49 12.44 17.94
N ILE A 283 10.16 12.59 17.88
CA ILE A 283 9.32 11.72 17.05
C ILE A 283 9.65 11.92 15.56
N GLU A 284 9.80 13.17 15.11
CA GLU A 284 10.09 13.49 13.72
C GLU A 284 11.44 12.90 13.27
N GLU A 285 12.48 12.98 14.10
CA GLU A 285 13.80 12.40 13.81
C GLU A 285 13.71 10.89 13.61
N LEU A 286 13.09 10.17 14.55
CA LEU A 286 12.99 8.71 14.50
C LEU A 286 12.04 8.19 13.41
N VAL A 287 10.98 8.92 13.09
CA VAL A 287 10.05 8.57 11.99
C VAL A 287 10.70 8.79 10.61
N LEU A 288 11.67 9.68 10.51
CA LEU A 288 12.43 9.93 9.27
C LEU A 288 13.69 9.07 9.15
N ASP A 289 14.06 8.36 10.20
CA ASP A 289 15.24 7.52 10.21
C ASP A 289 14.98 6.20 9.47
N ASN A 290 15.44 6.14 8.22
CA ASN A 290 15.33 4.97 7.36
C ASN A 290 16.09 3.73 7.90
N ARG A 291 16.84 3.84 9.00
CA ARG A 291 17.48 2.68 9.66
C ARG A 291 16.48 1.81 10.41
N TYR A 292 15.35 2.37 10.84
CA TYR A 292 14.34 1.68 11.64
C TYR A 292 13.05 1.50 10.85
N ASN A 293 12.45 0.32 10.91
CA ASN A 293 11.07 0.12 10.44
C ASN A 293 10.04 0.59 11.48
N CYS A 294 8.75 0.64 11.13
CA CYS A 294 7.69 1.10 12.04
C CYS A 294 7.74 0.46 13.43
N SER A 295 7.91 -0.86 13.51
CA SER A 295 7.97 -1.57 14.81
C SER A 295 9.24 -1.23 15.60
N GLU A 296 10.37 -1.06 14.92
CA GLU A 296 11.64 -0.66 15.53
C GLU A 296 11.60 0.80 16.00
N THR A 297 11.05 1.71 15.20
CA THR A 297 10.82 3.12 15.57
C THR A 297 9.96 3.21 16.83
N ILE A 298 8.87 2.45 16.92
CA ILE A 298 8.03 2.38 18.14
C ILE A 298 8.83 1.85 19.33
N ALA A 299 9.67 0.82 19.13
CA ALA A 299 10.50 0.28 20.18
C ALA A 299 11.58 1.26 20.66
N GLU A 300 12.19 2.05 19.77
CA GLU A 300 13.16 3.09 20.13
C GLU A 300 12.49 4.27 20.85
N LEU A 301 11.33 4.71 20.40
CA LEU A 301 10.53 5.74 21.09
C LEU A 301 10.14 5.29 22.50
N LYS A 302 9.79 4.01 22.66
CA LYS A 302 9.43 3.45 23.97
C LYS A 302 10.61 3.47 24.97
N LYS A 303 11.86 3.38 24.50
CA LYS A 303 13.04 3.53 25.38
C LYS A 303 13.21 4.97 25.90
N GLN A 304 12.53 5.93 25.28
CA GLN A 304 12.51 7.34 25.66
C GLN A 304 11.19 7.73 26.36
N ASP A 305 10.46 6.74 26.90
CA ASP A 305 9.15 6.92 27.54
C ASP A 305 8.08 7.60 26.65
N ILE A 306 8.20 7.40 25.33
CA ILE A 306 7.21 7.84 24.33
C ILE A 306 6.51 6.60 23.78
N GLU A 307 5.23 6.45 24.11
CA GLU A 307 4.40 5.39 23.54
C GLU A 307 3.70 5.90 22.29
N LEU A 308 4.04 5.32 21.15
CA LEU A 308 3.42 5.62 19.87
C LEU A 308 2.72 4.39 19.33
N TYR A 309 1.45 4.54 18.97
CA TYR A 309 0.67 3.48 18.33
C TYR A 309 -0.24 4.05 17.26
N TYR A 310 -0.46 3.27 16.22
CA TYR A 310 -1.32 3.64 15.11
C TYR A 310 -2.65 2.87 15.16
N THR A 311 -3.70 3.52 14.67
CA THR A 311 -5.07 2.99 14.66
C THR A 311 -5.42 2.42 13.29
N VAL A 312 -6.47 1.60 13.21
CA VAL A 312 -6.98 1.00 11.96
C VAL A 312 -7.31 2.05 10.88
N ALA A 313 -7.60 3.29 11.29
CA ALA A 313 -7.92 4.43 10.44
C ALA A 313 -6.68 5.22 9.97
N ASP A 314 -5.48 4.63 10.03
CA ASP A 314 -4.21 5.27 9.65
C ASP A 314 -3.89 6.56 10.43
N LYS A 315 -4.35 6.64 11.69
CA LYS A 315 -4.03 7.75 12.61
C LYS A 315 -3.06 7.31 13.70
N VAL A 316 -2.24 8.23 14.17
CA VAL A 316 -1.30 8.01 15.27
C VAL A 316 -1.86 8.58 16.58
N LYS A 317 -1.67 7.82 17.66
CA LYS A 317 -1.84 8.24 19.05
C LYS A 317 -0.50 8.18 19.77
N ILE A 318 -0.26 9.16 20.63
CA ILE A 318 1.01 9.35 21.33
C ILE A 318 0.70 9.57 22.81
N LYS A 319 1.34 8.81 23.68
CA LYS A 319 1.45 9.11 25.12
C LYS A 319 2.92 9.42 25.43
N ALA A 320 3.15 10.42 26.27
CA ALA A 320 4.49 10.88 26.65
C ALA A 320 4.48 11.40 28.08
N PHE A 321 5.68 11.59 28.65
CA PHE A 321 5.89 12.18 29.97
C PHE A 321 5.23 11.42 31.13
N GLY A 322 4.90 10.14 30.94
CA GLY A 322 4.16 9.34 31.93
C GLY A 322 2.74 9.84 32.21
N LYS A 323 2.16 10.64 31.31
CA LYS A 323 0.81 11.20 31.41
C LYS A 323 -0.20 10.36 30.63
N GLU A 324 -1.44 10.31 31.11
CA GLU A 324 -2.51 9.50 30.48
C GLU A 324 -3.13 10.18 29.26
N ILE A 325 -2.88 11.47 29.06
CA ILE A 325 -3.43 12.23 27.94
C ILE A 325 -2.84 11.73 26.62
N GLU A 326 -3.72 11.25 25.75
CA GLU A 326 -3.38 10.80 24.41
C GLU A 326 -3.39 11.98 23.43
N LEU A 327 -2.21 12.32 22.93
CA LEU A 327 -2.06 13.23 21.80
C LEU A 327 -2.35 12.50 20.49
N THR A 328 -2.77 13.27 19.49
CA THR A 328 -2.87 12.80 18.10
C THR A 328 -1.88 13.56 17.23
N GLN A 329 -1.70 13.10 16.00
CA GLN A 329 -0.95 13.82 14.97
C GLN A 329 -1.40 15.28 14.76
N ASP A 330 -2.65 15.61 15.08
CA ASP A 330 -3.22 16.96 14.95
C ASP A 330 -3.01 17.83 16.19
N SER A 331 -2.56 17.25 17.32
CA SER A 331 -2.22 17.99 18.56
C SER A 331 -1.06 18.97 18.40
N PHE A 332 -0.24 18.81 17.37
CA PHE A 332 0.96 19.63 17.16
C PHE A 332 0.70 20.86 16.28
N GLY A 333 -0.47 21.00 15.67
CA GLY A 333 -0.80 22.13 14.80
C GLY A 333 0.05 22.25 13.52
N ASP A 334 0.84 21.21 13.20
CA ASP A 334 1.73 21.17 12.05
C ASP A 334 1.24 20.14 11.01
N ASP A 335 0.65 20.64 9.92
CA ASP A 335 0.13 19.83 8.82
C ASP A 335 1.21 18.94 8.16
N LYS A 336 2.49 19.36 8.14
CA LYS A 336 3.59 18.59 7.55
C LYS A 336 3.95 17.42 8.45
N PHE A 337 4.06 17.66 9.75
CA PHE A 337 4.28 16.62 10.75
C PHE A 337 3.10 15.62 10.78
N SER A 338 1.86 16.12 10.78
CA SER A 338 0.65 15.27 10.75
C SER A 338 0.63 14.34 9.52
N ARG A 339 1.05 14.82 8.34
CA ARG A 339 1.20 13.98 7.14
C ARG A 339 2.30 12.92 7.25
N LYS A 340 3.42 13.23 7.91
CA LYS A 340 4.50 12.27 8.16
C LYS A 340 4.00 11.13 9.05
N LEU A 341 3.34 11.47 10.17
CA LEU A 341 2.73 10.49 11.08
C LEU A 341 1.64 9.67 10.40
N THR A 342 0.80 10.28 9.57
CA THR A 342 -0.19 9.55 8.76
C THR A 342 0.49 8.56 7.81
N THR A 343 1.62 8.93 7.21
CA THR A 343 2.39 8.04 6.32
C THR A 343 3.01 6.89 7.10
N PHE A 344 3.55 7.18 8.28
CA PHE A 344 4.08 6.20 9.21
C PHE A 344 3.00 5.19 9.64
N ALA A 345 1.82 5.65 10.06
CA ALA A 345 0.68 4.78 10.41
C ALA A 345 0.24 3.90 9.24
N LYS A 346 0.19 4.45 8.02
CA LYS A 346 -0.12 3.67 6.81
C LYS A 346 0.90 2.57 6.55
N ALA A 347 2.17 2.83 6.79
CA ALA A 347 3.22 1.83 6.65
C ALA A 347 3.06 0.72 7.71
N GLY A 348 2.86 1.09 8.99
CA GLY A 348 2.67 0.13 10.09
C GLY A 348 1.43 -0.75 9.94
N ASN A 349 0.26 -0.15 9.69
CA ASN A 349 -0.98 -0.91 9.43
C ASN A 349 -0.85 -1.86 8.24
N LEU A 350 -0.04 -1.50 7.25
CA LEU A 350 0.18 -2.31 6.09
C LEU A 350 1.14 -3.47 6.37
N GLU A 351 2.15 -3.27 7.21
CA GLU A 351 3.00 -4.37 7.73
C GLU A 351 2.16 -5.43 8.43
N GLU A 352 1.15 -5.04 9.20
CA GLU A 352 0.26 -5.98 9.90
C GLU A 352 -0.70 -6.73 8.96
N ARG A 353 -1.17 -6.07 7.90
CA ARG A 353 -2.17 -6.65 6.97
C ARG A 353 -1.56 -7.50 5.86
N LEU A 354 -0.33 -7.23 5.46
CA LEU A 354 0.30 -7.95 4.36
C LEU A 354 0.80 -9.32 4.77
N PRO A 355 0.75 -10.32 3.88
CA PRO A 355 1.31 -11.65 4.15
C PRO A 355 2.86 -11.65 4.15
N PHE A 356 3.49 -10.48 4.12
CA PHE A 356 4.94 -10.33 4.08
C PHE A 356 5.39 -9.02 4.72
N LYS A 357 6.63 -9.00 5.18
CA LYS A 357 7.21 -7.85 5.87
C LYS A 357 7.63 -6.78 4.86
N VAL A 358 7.08 -5.57 4.99
CA VAL A 358 7.33 -4.44 4.08
C VAL A 358 8.78 -3.96 4.20
N ASN A 359 9.35 -3.96 5.40
CA ASN A 359 10.76 -3.63 5.62
C ASN A 359 11.74 -4.48 4.80
N GLU A 360 11.45 -5.77 4.56
CA GLU A 360 12.29 -6.64 3.72
C GLU A 360 12.23 -6.21 2.25
N LEU A 361 11.06 -5.75 1.79
CA LEU A 361 10.90 -5.16 0.47
C LEU A 361 11.70 -3.86 0.35
N GLU A 362 11.55 -2.94 1.31
CA GLU A 362 12.27 -1.66 1.31
C GLU A 362 13.77 -1.86 1.33
N LYS A 363 14.29 -2.74 2.21
CA LYS A 363 15.73 -3.02 2.31
C LYS A 363 16.31 -3.52 0.99
N VAL A 364 15.64 -4.48 0.34
CA VAL A 364 16.09 -5.02 -0.96
C VAL A 364 16.03 -3.95 -2.05
N LEU A 365 14.94 -3.18 -2.11
CA LEU A 365 14.78 -2.12 -3.10
C LEU A 365 15.80 -0.99 -2.93
N ALA A 366 16.05 -0.53 -1.70
CA ALA A 366 17.02 0.50 -1.39
C ALA A 366 18.44 0.07 -1.78
N LYS A 367 18.81 -1.18 -1.45
CA LYS A 367 20.10 -1.76 -1.85
C LYS A 367 20.24 -1.85 -3.37
N ASN A 368 19.20 -2.31 -4.07
CA ASN A 368 19.21 -2.42 -5.53
C ASN A 368 19.31 -1.04 -6.19
N LEU A 369 18.63 -0.03 -5.64
CA LEU A 369 18.72 1.34 -6.13
C LEU A 369 20.14 1.88 -5.93
N GLU A 370 20.71 1.75 -4.73
CA GLU A 370 22.04 2.25 -4.41
C GLU A 370 23.14 1.65 -5.28
N MET A 371 23.04 0.35 -5.56
CA MET A 371 23.93 -0.35 -6.47
C MET A 371 23.88 0.25 -7.89
N VAL A 372 22.67 0.50 -8.40
CA VAL A 372 22.50 1.12 -9.73
C VAL A 372 22.97 2.57 -9.74
N LYS A 373 22.75 3.33 -8.66
CA LYS A 373 23.26 4.71 -8.54
C LYS A 373 24.78 4.75 -8.60
N THR A 374 25.45 3.88 -7.83
CA THR A 374 26.91 3.79 -7.80
C THR A 374 27.49 3.52 -9.20
N GLU A 375 26.90 2.58 -9.94
CA GLU A 375 27.34 2.28 -11.32
C GLU A 375 27.03 3.41 -12.30
N LEU A 376 25.85 4.02 -12.20
CA LEU A 376 25.49 5.19 -13.00
C LEU A 376 26.45 6.35 -12.75
N GLU A 377 26.81 6.64 -11.50
CA GLU A 377 27.76 7.72 -11.18
C GLU A 377 29.14 7.50 -11.80
N LYS A 378 29.63 6.25 -11.82
CA LYS A 378 30.86 5.90 -12.53
C LYS A 378 30.71 6.15 -14.04
N GLU A 379 29.60 5.72 -14.63
CA GLU A 379 29.32 5.90 -16.06
C GLU A 379 29.23 7.39 -16.44
N LEU A 380 28.53 8.19 -15.62
CA LEU A 380 28.36 9.63 -15.85
C LEU A 380 29.66 10.42 -15.77
N ARG A 381 30.62 10.00 -14.93
CA ARG A 381 31.96 10.62 -14.88
C ARG A 381 32.77 10.38 -16.16
N ALA A 382 32.53 9.25 -16.83
CA ALA A 382 33.20 8.90 -18.08
C ALA A 382 32.50 9.44 -19.32
N LEU A 383 31.18 9.68 -19.24
CA LEU A 383 30.36 10.13 -20.37
C LEU A 383 30.30 11.66 -20.48
N PRO A 384 30.28 12.23 -21.70
CA PRO A 384 29.98 13.64 -21.89
C PRO A 384 28.54 14.00 -21.47
N ALA A 385 28.34 15.24 -21.01
CA ALA A 385 27.08 15.69 -20.39
C ALA A 385 25.82 15.53 -21.27
N ASN A 386 25.96 15.63 -22.59
CA ASN A 386 24.85 15.44 -23.54
C ASN A 386 24.27 14.01 -23.55
N ASN A 387 25.05 13.02 -23.09
CA ASN A 387 24.63 11.61 -23.04
C ASN A 387 24.10 11.20 -21.66
N HIS A 388 24.10 12.11 -20.67
CA HIS A 388 23.73 11.79 -19.28
C HIS A 388 22.27 11.38 -19.14
N SER A 389 21.35 12.02 -19.87
CA SER A 389 19.91 11.67 -19.84
C SER A 389 19.67 10.22 -20.29
N GLU A 390 20.32 9.80 -21.38
CA GLU A 390 20.17 8.45 -21.92
C GLU A 390 20.80 7.39 -21.00
N ALA A 391 21.96 7.69 -20.39
CA ALA A 391 22.57 6.83 -19.38
C ALA A 391 21.64 6.64 -18.16
N LYS A 392 20.99 7.71 -17.69
CA LYS A 392 20.01 7.66 -16.60
C LYS A 392 18.78 6.81 -16.94
N LYS A 393 18.24 6.91 -18.16
CA LYS A 393 17.13 6.06 -18.62
C LYS A 393 17.53 4.59 -18.69
N ARG A 394 18.73 4.28 -19.20
CA ARG A 394 19.29 2.91 -19.17
C ARG A 394 19.45 2.39 -17.75
N ALA A 395 19.92 3.22 -16.82
CA ALA A 395 20.05 2.86 -15.41
C ALA A 395 18.69 2.56 -14.76
N PHE A 396 17.61 3.27 -15.12
CA PHE A 396 16.27 2.90 -14.68
C PHE A 396 15.88 1.49 -15.15
N LEU A 397 16.10 1.15 -16.42
CA LEU A 397 15.83 -0.21 -16.91
C LEU A 397 16.66 -1.26 -16.15
N GLN A 398 17.93 -0.97 -15.87
CA GLN A 398 18.78 -1.84 -15.06
C GLN A 398 18.20 -2.00 -13.64
N PHE A 399 17.75 -0.93 -12.99
CA PHE A 399 17.08 -0.99 -11.70
C PHE A 399 15.86 -1.92 -11.74
N THR A 400 14.99 -1.80 -12.75
CA THR A 400 13.81 -2.67 -12.87
C THR A 400 14.18 -4.15 -13.03
N GLU A 401 15.28 -4.43 -13.75
CA GLU A 401 15.73 -5.79 -14.01
C GLU A 401 16.43 -6.42 -12.80
N VAL A 402 17.24 -5.64 -12.07
CA VAL A 402 17.82 -6.08 -10.79
C VAL A 402 16.70 -6.36 -9.78
N CYS A 403 15.71 -5.47 -9.66
CA CYS A 403 14.54 -5.73 -8.80
C CYS A 403 13.83 -7.02 -9.19
N ARG A 404 13.67 -7.31 -10.49
CA ARG A 404 13.05 -8.58 -10.95
C ARG A 404 13.85 -9.78 -10.48
N LYS A 405 15.17 -9.76 -10.63
CA LYS A 405 16.07 -10.83 -10.18
C LYS A 405 16.03 -11.03 -8.66
N SER A 406 15.71 -9.99 -7.90
CA SER A 406 15.44 -10.03 -6.46
C SER A 406 13.96 -10.30 -6.11
N GLY A 407 13.14 -10.74 -7.08
CA GLY A 407 11.76 -11.18 -6.84
C GLY A 407 10.73 -10.05 -6.78
N VAL A 408 11.01 -8.89 -7.37
CA VAL A 408 10.11 -7.72 -7.37
C VAL A 408 9.96 -7.14 -8.77
N MET A 409 8.73 -7.08 -9.29
CA MET A 409 8.46 -6.35 -10.53
C MET A 409 8.17 -4.88 -10.24
N VAL A 410 8.78 -3.97 -10.99
CA VAL A 410 8.59 -2.53 -10.87
C VAL A 410 7.52 -2.07 -11.88
N ASP A 411 6.50 -1.36 -11.43
CA ASP A 411 5.43 -0.85 -12.28
C ASP A 411 5.26 0.67 -12.11
N MET A 412 5.78 1.43 -13.09
CA MET A 412 5.60 2.88 -13.17
C MET A 412 4.64 3.23 -14.31
N ASN A 413 3.77 4.22 -14.08
CA ASN A 413 2.86 4.75 -15.10
C ASN A 413 3.21 6.18 -15.52
N LYS A 414 2.51 6.67 -16.56
CA LYS A 414 2.66 8.03 -17.09
C LYS A 414 2.37 9.12 -16.04
N GLN A 415 1.49 8.84 -15.08
CA GLN A 415 1.20 9.71 -13.95
C GLN A 415 2.29 9.67 -12.85
N LYS A 416 3.42 9.00 -13.08
CA LYS A 416 4.53 8.84 -12.13
C LYS A 416 4.12 8.08 -10.86
N HIS A 417 2.98 7.38 -10.89
CA HIS A 417 2.60 6.47 -9.84
C HIS A 417 3.40 5.19 -10.00
N LEU A 418 3.92 4.70 -8.89
CA LEU A 418 4.80 3.55 -8.86
C LEU A 418 4.22 2.50 -7.90
N SER A 419 4.24 1.25 -8.35
CA SER A 419 3.97 0.09 -7.51
C SER A 419 5.03 -0.99 -7.68
N TYR A 420 5.32 -1.69 -6.59
CA TYR A 420 6.20 -2.83 -6.52
C TYR A 420 5.37 -4.10 -6.39
N HIS A 421 5.68 -5.10 -7.21
CA HIS A 421 4.94 -6.35 -7.32
C HIS A 421 5.83 -7.48 -6.80
N LYS A 422 5.63 -7.85 -5.53
CA LYS A 422 6.41 -8.91 -4.88
C LYS A 422 6.01 -10.26 -5.46
N ILE A 423 6.96 -10.98 -6.04
CA ILE A 423 6.82 -12.35 -6.54
C ILE A 423 6.97 -13.34 -5.39
N SER A 424 6.10 -14.35 -5.34
CA SER A 424 6.17 -15.45 -4.38
C SER A 424 5.75 -16.75 -5.07
N LEU A 425 6.25 -17.89 -4.58
CA LEU A 425 5.78 -19.19 -5.06
C LEU A 425 4.27 -19.32 -4.85
N ASN A 426 3.58 -19.77 -5.89
CA ASN A 426 2.16 -20.03 -5.77
C ASN A 426 1.94 -21.31 -4.94
N LYS A 427 1.19 -21.18 -3.85
CA LYS A 427 0.82 -22.32 -2.99
C LYS A 427 -0.51 -22.96 -3.41
N ARG A 428 -1.22 -22.41 -4.41
CA ARG A 428 -2.48 -22.96 -4.93
C ARG A 428 -2.20 -24.04 -5.96
N ALA A 429 -3.02 -25.08 -5.98
CA ALA A 429 -2.99 -26.14 -6.99
C ALA A 429 -3.62 -25.64 -8.31
N ASN A 430 -2.89 -24.82 -9.05
CA ASN A 430 -3.25 -24.41 -10.41
C ASN A 430 -2.01 -24.30 -11.30
N GLU A 431 -2.21 -24.03 -12.59
CA GLU A 431 -1.16 -23.95 -13.62
C GLU A 431 -0.11 -22.86 -13.36
N ASN A 432 -0.45 -21.82 -12.60
CA ASN A 432 0.45 -20.71 -12.31
C ASN A 432 1.49 -21.13 -11.27
N ASN A 433 2.76 -20.92 -11.56
CA ASN A 433 3.84 -21.26 -10.64
C ASN A 433 4.13 -20.16 -9.61
N VAL A 434 3.68 -18.92 -9.85
CA VAL A 434 3.88 -17.79 -8.93
C VAL A 434 2.60 -17.01 -8.64
N SER A 435 2.64 -16.30 -7.52
CA SER A 435 1.70 -15.22 -7.21
C SER A 435 2.46 -13.92 -6.96
N SER A 436 1.92 -12.81 -7.44
CA SER A 436 2.46 -11.48 -7.22
C SER A 436 1.51 -10.66 -6.35
N HIS A 437 2.04 -9.93 -5.38
CA HIS A 437 1.28 -8.98 -4.55
C HIS A 437 1.73 -7.56 -4.84
N LYS A 438 0.76 -6.68 -5.15
CA LYS A 438 1.00 -5.28 -5.47
C LYS A 438 1.18 -4.45 -4.20
N TYR A 439 2.13 -3.52 -4.27
CA TYR A 439 2.45 -2.58 -3.22
C TYR A 439 2.63 -1.18 -3.81
N ASN A 440 1.84 -0.19 -3.39
CA ASN A 440 1.99 1.19 -3.89
C ASN A 440 3.16 1.89 -3.20
N SER A 441 4.08 2.47 -3.97
CA SER A 441 5.29 3.12 -3.43
C SER A 441 4.98 4.29 -2.48
N SER A 442 3.79 4.90 -2.60
CA SER A 442 3.34 5.98 -1.72
C SER A 442 3.27 5.57 -0.24
N LYS A 443 3.21 4.27 0.04
CA LYS A 443 3.14 3.70 1.39
C LYS A 443 4.52 3.36 1.98
N LEU A 444 5.60 3.46 1.19
CA LEU A 444 6.96 3.24 1.68
C LEU A 444 7.42 4.39 2.59
N GLN A 445 8.26 4.07 3.57
CA GLN A 445 8.93 5.08 4.38
C GLN A 445 9.99 5.81 3.56
N ASP A 446 10.88 5.05 2.91
CA ASP A 446 11.93 5.61 2.07
C ASP A 446 11.35 6.42 0.89
N SER A 447 11.59 7.73 0.92
CA SER A 447 11.13 8.65 -0.12
C SER A 447 11.84 8.47 -1.46
N THR A 448 13.05 7.92 -1.47
CA THR A 448 13.86 7.72 -2.67
C THR A 448 13.29 6.60 -3.56
N LEU A 449 12.54 5.67 -2.95
CA LEU A 449 11.86 4.57 -3.62
C LEU A 449 10.49 4.97 -4.19
N LYS A 450 10.09 6.25 -4.11
CA LYS A 450 8.77 6.72 -4.58
C LYS A 450 8.83 7.12 -6.05
N GLY A 451 7.73 6.90 -6.76
CA GLY A 451 7.64 7.15 -8.21
C GLY A 451 8.07 8.54 -8.66
N LYS A 452 7.69 9.61 -7.94
CA LYS A 452 8.11 10.98 -8.26
C LYS A 452 9.63 11.18 -8.15
N HIS A 453 10.25 10.59 -7.14
CA HIS A 453 11.70 10.67 -6.95
C HIS A 453 12.43 9.91 -8.05
N LEU A 454 12.08 8.64 -8.28
CA LEU A 454 12.71 7.83 -9.33
C LEU A 454 12.54 8.44 -10.73
N TYR A 455 11.35 8.96 -11.03
CA TYR A 455 11.08 9.66 -12.29
C TYR A 455 12.05 10.83 -12.50
N SER A 456 12.24 11.65 -11.46
CA SER A 456 13.11 12.82 -11.52
C SER A 456 14.59 12.43 -11.53
N TYR A 457 14.98 11.45 -10.73
CA TYR A 457 16.38 11.02 -10.58
C TYR A 457 16.92 10.43 -11.89
N PHE A 458 16.14 9.55 -12.52
CA PHE A 458 16.51 8.89 -13.77
C PHE A 458 16.14 9.66 -15.04
N ASP A 459 15.67 10.91 -14.91
CA ASP A 459 15.31 11.77 -16.05
C ASP A 459 14.36 11.09 -17.05
N LEU A 460 13.32 10.45 -16.51
CA LEU A 460 12.37 9.67 -17.32
C LEU A 460 11.45 10.60 -18.13
N ASP A 461 11.19 10.22 -19.37
CA ASP A 461 10.20 10.85 -20.24
C ASP A 461 9.06 9.87 -20.59
N GLU A 462 8.08 10.33 -21.37
CA GLU A 462 6.95 9.47 -21.75
C GLU A 462 7.37 8.23 -22.55
N GLN A 463 8.42 8.33 -23.35
CA GLN A 463 8.90 7.23 -24.19
C GLN A 463 9.56 6.16 -23.31
N ALA A 464 10.42 6.54 -22.38
CA ALA A 464 11.03 5.62 -21.42
C ALA A 464 9.97 4.89 -20.57
N ILE A 465 8.91 5.60 -20.16
CA ILE A 465 7.79 4.98 -19.45
C ILE A 465 7.02 4.01 -20.35
N LEU A 466 6.80 4.35 -21.62
CA LEU A 466 6.13 3.47 -22.58
C LEU A 466 6.93 2.17 -22.81
N ASP A 467 8.26 2.28 -22.96
CA ASP A 467 9.15 1.15 -23.16
C ASP A 467 9.16 0.23 -21.92
N HIS A 468 9.25 0.82 -20.73
CA HIS A 468 9.10 0.11 -19.46
C HIS A 468 7.77 -0.64 -19.39
N GLN A 469 6.66 0.02 -19.68
CA GLN A 469 5.34 -0.59 -19.62
C GLN A 469 5.15 -1.69 -20.66
N THR A 470 5.73 -1.54 -21.85
CA THR A 470 5.69 -2.55 -22.90
C THR A 470 6.44 -3.81 -22.47
N ASN A 471 7.63 -3.65 -21.87
CA ASN A 471 8.41 -4.76 -21.31
C ASN A 471 7.68 -5.43 -20.14
N LEU A 472 7.05 -4.66 -19.26
CA LEU A 472 6.25 -5.19 -18.16
C LEU A 472 5.04 -5.98 -18.65
N LEU A 473 4.33 -5.52 -19.68
CA LEU A 473 3.14 -6.19 -20.21
C LEU A 473 3.44 -7.56 -20.85
N ARG A 474 4.64 -7.76 -21.39
CA ARG A 474 5.12 -9.08 -21.84
C ARG A 474 5.21 -10.08 -20.69
N ARG A 475 5.41 -9.60 -19.46
CA ARG A 475 5.60 -10.42 -18.25
C ARG A 475 4.32 -10.49 -17.39
N MET A 476 3.50 -9.43 -17.40
CA MET A 476 2.26 -9.31 -16.63
C MET A 476 1.17 -8.59 -17.45
N PRO A 477 0.17 -9.31 -18.00
CA PRO A 477 -0.88 -8.73 -18.84
C PRO A 477 -1.70 -7.64 -18.15
N LYS A 478 -2.18 -6.66 -18.94
CA LYS A 478 -2.91 -5.46 -18.47
C LYS A 478 -4.16 -5.80 -17.66
N THR A 479 -4.88 -6.86 -18.03
CA THR A 479 -6.11 -7.33 -17.36
C THR A 479 -5.88 -7.79 -15.92
N ILE A 480 -4.63 -8.13 -15.57
CA ILE A 480 -4.26 -8.71 -14.29
C ILE A 480 -3.44 -7.72 -13.45
N LYS A 481 -2.65 -6.85 -14.10
CA LYS A 481 -1.79 -5.80 -13.50
C LYS A 481 -2.48 -4.91 -12.45
N TYR A 482 -3.77 -4.60 -12.61
CA TYR A 482 -4.49 -3.69 -11.69
C TYR A 482 -5.03 -4.37 -10.42
N ARG A 483 -4.88 -5.70 -10.29
CA ARG A 483 -5.33 -6.43 -9.10
C ARG A 483 -4.26 -6.41 -8.01
N ASP A 484 -4.69 -6.40 -6.75
CA ASP A 484 -3.78 -6.45 -5.60
C ASP A 484 -3.00 -7.76 -5.52
N ARG A 485 -3.61 -8.86 -5.97
CA ARG A 485 -2.97 -10.17 -6.08
C ARG A 485 -3.20 -10.77 -7.46
N VAL A 486 -2.12 -11.31 -8.00
CA VAL A 486 -2.00 -11.79 -9.37
C VAL A 486 -1.38 -13.19 -9.35
N PHE A 487 -1.81 -14.09 -10.23
CA PHE A 487 -1.22 -15.42 -10.41
C PHE A 487 -0.69 -15.52 -11.83
N LEU A 488 0.57 -15.92 -11.99
CA LEU A 488 1.27 -15.95 -13.26
C LEU A 488 2.14 -17.20 -13.37
N ASN A 489 2.56 -17.50 -14.59
CA ASN A 489 3.65 -18.43 -14.86
C ASN A 489 4.91 -17.64 -15.24
N LEU A 490 5.94 -17.67 -14.40
CA LEU A 490 7.21 -16.98 -14.64
C LEU A 490 8.37 -17.96 -14.64
N ASN A 491 9.35 -17.78 -15.51
CA ASN A 491 10.63 -18.49 -15.35
C ASN A 491 11.35 -17.94 -14.11
N LEU A 492 11.65 -18.82 -13.16
CA LEU A 492 12.33 -18.48 -11.92
C LEU A 492 13.79 -18.92 -11.92
N SER A 493 14.37 -19.40 -13.02
CA SER A 493 15.73 -19.96 -13.06
C SER A 493 16.79 -19.01 -12.53
N ASP A 494 16.63 -17.70 -12.73
CA ASP A 494 17.57 -16.64 -12.35
C ASP A 494 17.01 -15.68 -11.27
N VAL A 495 15.84 -15.97 -10.72
CA VAL A 495 15.15 -15.09 -9.74
C VAL A 495 15.29 -15.62 -8.33
N ASN A 496 15.95 -14.86 -7.45
CA ASN A 496 15.82 -15.02 -6.01
C ASN A 496 14.47 -14.44 -5.57
N LEU A 497 13.71 -15.16 -4.74
CA LEU A 497 12.51 -14.57 -4.14
C LEU A 497 12.93 -13.52 -3.12
N LEU A 498 12.06 -12.54 -2.86
CA LEU A 498 12.37 -11.42 -1.97
C LEU A 498 12.87 -11.88 -0.58
N GLU A 499 12.27 -12.93 -0.03
CA GLU A 499 12.66 -13.49 1.27
C GLU A 499 14.06 -14.11 1.24
N ASP A 500 14.38 -14.82 0.15
CA ASP A 500 15.72 -15.40 -0.04
C ASP A 500 16.75 -14.27 -0.16
N GLU A 501 16.46 -13.25 -0.96
CA GLU A 501 17.34 -12.10 -1.17
C GLU A 501 17.58 -11.31 0.13
N SER A 502 16.51 -11.00 0.86
CA SER A 502 16.60 -10.33 2.16
C SER A 502 17.43 -11.13 3.16
N TYR A 503 17.27 -12.46 3.18
CA TYR A 503 18.09 -13.34 3.99
C TYR A 503 19.58 -13.29 3.59
N PHE A 504 19.88 -13.34 2.29
CA PHE A 504 21.27 -13.26 1.80
C PHE A 504 21.92 -11.93 2.18
N LEU A 505 21.24 -10.80 1.96
CA LEU A 505 21.74 -9.48 2.37
C LEU A 505 22.03 -9.44 3.87
N LYS A 506 21.09 -9.90 4.72
CA LYS A 506 21.31 -9.97 6.19
C LYS A 506 22.50 -10.86 6.54
N SER A 507 22.72 -11.95 5.82
CA SER A 507 23.84 -12.86 6.06
C SER A 507 25.20 -12.25 5.67
N ILE A 508 25.24 -11.50 4.57
CA ILE A 508 26.43 -10.75 4.12
C ILE A 508 26.73 -9.63 5.11
N ASP A 509 25.72 -8.82 5.49
CA ASP A 509 25.89 -7.76 6.50
C ASP A 509 26.45 -8.32 7.81
N LYS A 510 25.91 -9.46 8.27
CA LYS A 510 26.40 -10.11 9.49
C LYS A 510 27.84 -10.60 9.35
N LEU A 511 28.21 -11.14 8.20
CA LEU A 511 29.57 -11.56 7.93
C LEU A 511 30.52 -10.36 7.95
N LEU A 512 30.17 -9.28 7.24
CA LEU A 512 31.01 -8.09 7.10
C LEU A 512 31.19 -7.32 8.42
N LYS A 513 30.25 -7.40 9.37
CA LYS A 513 30.39 -6.81 10.72
C LYS A 513 31.61 -7.32 11.50
N ASP A 514 32.00 -8.57 11.27
CA ASP A 514 33.14 -9.22 11.94
C ASP A 514 34.45 -9.09 11.12
N ILE A 515 34.45 -8.28 10.06
CA ILE A 515 35.57 -8.09 9.14
C ILE A 515 36.08 -6.65 9.21
N THR A 516 37.39 -6.50 9.33
CA THR A 516 38.06 -5.19 9.31
C THR A 516 38.89 -5.08 8.04
N GLY A 517 38.63 -4.05 7.23
CA GLY A 517 39.48 -3.70 6.08
C GLY A 517 40.52 -2.65 6.48
N ILE A 518 41.80 -2.92 6.20
CA ILE A 518 42.90 -1.98 6.41
C ILE A 518 43.49 -1.62 5.04
N PRO A 519 43.55 -0.33 4.67
CA PRO A 519 44.21 0.10 3.45
C PRO A 519 45.69 -0.32 3.44
N ASN A 520 46.19 -0.71 2.26
CA ASN A 520 47.61 -0.93 2.01
C ASN A 520 48.04 -0.16 0.76
N ASP A 521 49.35 -0.13 0.48
CA ASP A 521 49.95 0.69 -0.59
C ASP A 521 49.36 0.46 -2.01
N LYS A 522 48.59 -0.62 -2.22
CA LYS A 522 48.01 -1.00 -3.51
C LYS A 522 46.53 -1.43 -3.44
N GLY A 523 45.85 -1.25 -2.32
CA GLY A 523 44.46 -1.68 -2.13
C GLY A 523 44.04 -1.89 -0.67
N LEU A 524 43.41 -3.03 -0.37
CA LEU A 524 42.76 -3.32 0.91
C LEU A 524 43.05 -4.76 1.39
N THR A 525 43.51 -4.89 2.63
CA THR A 525 43.63 -6.19 3.31
C THR A 525 42.49 -6.36 4.31
N TYR A 526 41.78 -7.49 4.23
CA TYR A 526 40.67 -7.84 5.11
C TYR A 526 41.09 -8.84 6.17
N PHE A 527 40.77 -8.52 7.42
CA PHE A 527 41.05 -9.31 8.61
C PHE A 527 39.76 -9.76 9.26
N ASN A 528 39.78 -10.92 9.91
CA ASN A 528 38.68 -11.29 10.79
C ASN A 528 38.77 -10.56 12.14
N LYS A 529 37.74 -10.73 12.99
CA LYS A 529 37.68 -10.17 14.35
C LYS A 529 38.85 -10.49 15.29
N LYS A 530 39.67 -11.49 14.97
CA LYS A 530 40.87 -11.87 15.74
C LYS A 530 42.14 -11.20 15.20
N GLY A 531 42.04 -10.33 14.19
CA GLY A 531 43.17 -9.69 13.54
C GLY A 531 43.90 -10.60 12.54
N GLU A 532 43.26 -11.68 12.08
CA GLU A 532 43.90 -12.67 11.23
C GLU A 532 43.53 -12.39 9.75
N ALA A 533 44.54 -12.24 8.89
CA ALA A 533 44.35 -11.88 7.48
C ALA A 533 43.62 -12.98 6.69
N LEU A 534 42.63 -12.55 5.89
CA LEU A 534 41.80 -13.43 5.06
C LEU A 534 42.02 -13.19 3.57
N ILE A 535 41.92 -11.94 3.12
CA ILE A 535 42.00 -11.55 1.71
C ILE A 535 42.82 -10.27 1.61
N ASP A 536 43.75 -10.22 0.65
CA ASP A 536 44.39 -8.98 0.19
C ASP A 536 43.91 -8.69 -1.23
N PHE A 537 43.36 -7.51 -1.44
CA PHE A 537 42.80 -7.05 -2.71
C PHE A 537 43.64 -5.92 -3.26
N LYS A 538 44.10 -6.06 -4.49
CA LYS A 538 44.83 -5.04 -5.23
C LYS A 538 44.10 -4.70 -6.53
N ASP A 539 43.77 -3.43 -6.69
CA ASP A 539 43.20 -2.93 -7.94
C ASP A 539 44.35 -2.70 -8.94
N LEU A 540 44.30 -3.38 -10.08
CA LEU A 540 45.31 -3.24 -11.14
C LEU A 540 44.85 -2.26 -12.24
N GLY A 541 43.63 -1.71 -12.14
CA GLY A 541 42.99 -0.89 -13.16
C GLY A 541 42.44 -1.70 -14.34
N ASN A 542 41.73 -1.02 -15.25
CA ASN A 542 41.12 -1.62 -16.46
C ASN A 542 40.18 -2.82 -16.18
N GLY A 543 39.50 -2.82 -15.04
CA GLY A 543 38.59 -3.90 -14.64
C GLY A 543 39.29 -5.20 -14.26
N LYS A 544 40.60 -5.14 -13.96
CA LYS A 544 41.37 -6.28 -13.44
C LYS A 544 41.76 -6.01 -11.99
N SER A 545 41.57 -7.04 -11.16
CA SER A 545 41.97 -7.02 -9.76
C SER A 545 42.79 -8.26 -9.46
N GLU A 546 43.82 -8.10 -8.63
CA GLU A 546 44.55 -9.22 -8.06
C GLU A 546 44.03 -9.48 -6.65
N ILE A 547 43.69 -10.74 -6.38
CA ILE A 547 43.12 -11.17 -5.11
C ILE A 547 44.02 -12.25 -4.53
N THR A 548 44.62 -11.98 -3.38
CA THR A 548 45.42 -12.94 -2.62
C THR A 548 44.58 -13.48 -1.46
N ILE A 549 44.45 -14.80 -1.38
CA ILE A 549 43.62 -15.48 -0.38
C ILE A 549 44.53 -16.18 0.63
N SER A 550 44.19 -16.10 1.92
CA SER A 550 44.94 -16.77 2.98
C SER A 550 44.80 -18.30 2.93
N ASN A 551 45.89 -18.98 2.58
CA ASN A 551 46.00 -20.46 2.60
C ASN A 551 46.00 -21.08 4.00
N LEU A 552 46.20 -20.27 5.06
CA LEU A 552 46.02 -20.74 6.43
C LEU A 552 44.54 -20.90 6.80
N ARG A 553 43.65 -20.24 6.04
CA ARG A 553 42.20 -20.12 6.35
C ARG A 553 41.34 -20.22 5.09
N PRO A 554 41.62 -21.16 4.17
CA PRO A 554 41.09 -21.10 2.81
C PRO A 554 39.56 -21.12 2.79
N LYS A 555 38.93 -21.86 3.71
CA LYS A 555 37.46 -21.87 3.87
C LYS A 555 36.87 -20.53 4.35
N GLN A 556 37.47 -19.87 5.35
CA GLN A 556 36.95 -18.58 5.84
C GLN A 556 37.14 -17.49 4.78
N SER A 557 38.30 -17.47 4.16
CA SER A 557 38.61 -16.52 3.09
C SER A 557 37.72 -16.72 1.87
N ALA A 558 37.44 -17.97 1.48
CA ALA A 558 36.50 -18.28 0.40
C ALA A 558 35.05 -17.83 0.71
N ILE A 559 34.62 -17.90 1.98
CA ILE A 559 33.29 -17.41 2.40
C ILE A 559 33.21 -15.89 2.23
N LEU A 560 34.23 -15.17 2.69
CA LEU A 560 34.32 -13.72 2.53
C LEU A 560 34.39 -13.32 1.06
N LEU A 561 35.28 -13.97 0.29
CA LEU A 561 35.45 -13.67 -1.12
C LEU A 561 34.15 -13.90 -1.89
N LYS A 562 33.47 -15.04 -1.67
CA LYS A 562 32.15 -15.26 -2.25
C LYS A 562 31.17 -14.13 -1.93
N ALA A 563 31.13 -13.66 -0.68
CA ALA A 563 30.21 -12.58 -0.31
C ALA A 563 30.52 -11.27 -1.07
N MET A 564 31.80 -10.93 -1.22
CA MET A 564 32.23 -9.76 -2.00
C MET A 564 31.89 -9.93 -3.49
N LEU A 565 32.22 -11.07 -4.10
CA LEU A 565 31.92 -11.33 -5.51
C LEU A 565 30.40 -11.37 -5.78
N LEU A 566 29.60 -11.91 -4.85
CA LEU A 566 28.15 -11.93 -4.98
C LEU A 566 27.56 -10.51 -5.03
N GLU A 567 28.10 -9.57 -4.25
CA GLU A 567 27.70 -8.16 -4.33
C GLU A 567 28.04 -7.54 -5.68
N GLU A 568 29.20 -7.87 -6.26
CA GLU A 568 29.62 -7.37 -7.58
C GLU A 568 28.76 -7.96 -8.72
N VAL A 569 28.51 -9.27 -8.74
CA VAL A 569 27.79 -9.89 -9.87
C VAL A 569 26.28 -9.61 -9.86
N ARG A 570 25.72 -9.02 -8.79
CA ARG A 570 24.31 -8.59 -8.73
C ARG A 570 24.01 -7.50 -9.77
N SER A 571 24.97 -6.62 -10.06
CA SER A 571 24.82 -5.52 -11.03
C SER A 571 25.06 -5.94 -12.49
N MET A 572 25.71 -7.09 -12.71
CA MET A 572 26.02 -7.62 -14.03
C MET A 572 24.77 -7.90 -14.87
N LYS A 573 24.90 -7.64 -16.18
CA LYS A 573 23.85 -7.84 -17.17
C LYS A 573 23.51 -9.32 -17.33
N GLU A 574 22.37 -9.59 -17.97
CA GLU A 574 21.98 -10.95 -18.28
C GLU A 574 22.99 -11.60 -19.25
N GLY A 575 23.43 -12.82 -18.95
CA GLY A 575 24.43 -13.55 -19.73
C GLY A 575 25.89 -13.27 -19.37
N GLU A 576 26.18 -12.22 -18.61
CA GLU A 576 27.55 -11.93 -18.15
C GLU A 576 27.98 -12.91 -17.05
N VAL A 577 29.24 -13.35 -17.12
CA VAL A 577 29.88 -14.26 -16.16
C VAL A 577 31.23 -13.68 -15.76
N MET A 578 31.48 -13.63 -14.46
CA MET A 578 32.78 -13.31 -13.87
C MET A 578 33.61 -14.60 -13.77
N ILE A 579 34.81 -14.59 -14.36
CA ILE A 579 35.72 -15.74 -14.33
C ILE A 579 36.89 -15.42 -13.41
N ILE A 580 37.12 -16.29 -12.41
CA ILE A 580 38.22 -16.22 -11.45
C ILE A 580 39.27 -17.27 -11.85
N THR A 581 40.45 -16.79 -12.26
CA THR A 581 41.59 -17.62 -12.69
C THR A 581 42.81 -17.43 -11.78
N PRO A 582 43.72 -18.42 -11.67
CA PRO A 582 44.98 -18.25 -10.96
C PRO A 582 45.90 -17.23 -11.67
N SER A 583 46.86 -16.68 -10.93
CA SER A 583 48.00 -15.97 -11.53
C SER A 583 48.88 -16.97 -12.30
N SER A 584 49.62 -16.47 -13.30
CA SER A 584 50.40 -17.29 -14.24
C SER A 584 51.41 -18.24 -13.58
N ASP A 585 51.83 -17.95 -12.36
CA ASP A 585 52.96 -18.61 -11.71
C ASP A 585 52.51 -19.55 -10.57
N LYS A 586 51.19 -19.77 -10.41
CA LYS A 586 50.64 -20.49 -9.26
C LYS A 586 50.59 -22.01 -9.47
N GLN A 587 51.23 -22.75 -8.56
CA GLN A 587 51.27 -24.22 -8.58
C GLN A 587 50.26 -24.90 -7.64
N SER A 588 49.64 -24.16 -6.70
CA SER A 588 48.66 -24.68 -5.75
C SER A 588 47.31 -23.95 -5.91
N PHE A 589 46.21 -24.71 -5.91
CA PHE A 589 44.87 -24.19 -6.18
C PHE A 589 43.90 -24.36 -5.00
N ASP A 590 44.39 -24.61 -3.78
CA ASP A 590 43.56 -24.92 -2.62
C ASP A 590 42.51 -23.83 -2.31
N ASP A 591 42.90 -22.56 -2.44
CA ASP A 591 42.02 -21.42 -2.29
C ASP A 591 40.91 -21.37 -3.35
N LEU A 592 41.24 -21.63 -4.62
CA LEU A 592 40.28 -21.72 -5.72
C LEU A 592 39.34 -22.93 -5.56
N ARG A 593 39.82 -24.06 -5.03
CA ARG A 593 38.97 -25.22 -4.68
C ARG A 593 37.93 -24.84 -3.64
N HIS A 594 38.36 -24.19 -2.56
CA HIS A 594 37.46 -23.76 -1.50
C HIS A 594 36.45 -22.73 -2.00
N LEU A 595 36.86 -21.77 -2.85
CA LEU A 595 35.93 -20.84 -3.50
C LEU A 595 34.91 -21.57 -4.39
N HIS A 596 35.38 -22.52 -5.22
CA HIS A 596 34.51 -23.30 -6.09
C HIS A 596 33.44 -24.05 -5.28
N ILE A 597 33.80 -24.69 -4.18
CA ILE A 597 32.85 -25.39 -3.30
C ILE A 597 31.84 -24.42 -2.70
N GLN A 598 32.28 -23.24 -2.26
CA GLN A 598 31.38 -22.21 -1.70
C GLN A 598 30.36 -21.71 -2.71
N LEU A 599 30.75 -21.61 -3.99
CA LEU A 599 29.88 -21.22 -5.10
C LEU A 599 28.96 -22.37 -5.54
N LEU A 600 29.50 -23.58 -5.68
CA LEU A 600 28.80 -24.78 -6.13
C LEU A 600 27.60 -25.13 -5.23
N PHE A 601 27.76 -24.98 -3.91
CA PHE A 601 26.71 -25.25 -2.92
C PHE A 601 26.01 -23.98 -2.41
N SER A 602 26.14 -22.86 -3.13
CA SER A 602 25.45 -21.62 -2.78
C SER A 602 23.97 -21.70 -3.16
N PRO A 603 23.04 -21.38 -2.25
CA PRO A 603 21.62 -21.26 -2.58
C PRO A 603 21.27 -19.94 -3.30
N ASP A 604 22.20 -19.00 -3.39
CA ASP A 604 22.02 -17.74 -4.12
C ASP A 604 22.25 -17.97 -5.63
N LYS A 605 21.24 -17.69 -6.45
CA LYS A 605 21.30 -17.88 -7.91
C LYS A 605 22.33 -17.00 -8.60
N ASN A 606 22.72 -15.88 -8.00
CA ASN A 606 23.80 -15.04 -8.53
C ASN A 606 25.16 -15.76 -8.53
N SER A 607 25.34 -16.81 -7.70
CA SER A 607 26.56 -17.63 -7.72
C SER A 607 26.81 -18.32 -9.06
N HIS A 608 25.78 -18.53 -9.89
CA HIS A 608 25.93 -19.08 -11.23
C HIS A 608 26.67 -18.14 -12.19
N LYS A 609 26.67 -16.83 -11.92
CA LYS A 609 27.42 -15.82 -12.66
C LYS A 609 28.90 -15.79 -12.31
N ILE A 610 29.36 -16.60 -11.35
CA ILE A 610 30.76 -16.70 -10.98
C ILE A 610 31.27 -18.07 -11.40
N ALA A 611 32.32 -18.09 -12.20
CA ALA A 611 33.05 -19.27 -12.62
C ALA A 611 34.45 -19.24 -12.03
N VAL A 612 34.91 -20.39 -11.55
CA VAL A 612 36.31 -20.60 -11.15
C VAL A 612 36.91 -21.51 -12.20
N ASP A 613 38.08 -21.14 -12.70
CA ASP A 613 38.79 -21.90 -13.73
C ASP A 613 40.29 -21.95 -13.42
N TYR A 614 40.88 -23.15 -13.45
CA TYR A 614 42.32 -23.37 -13.26
C TYR A 614 42.74 -24.67 -13.97
N PRO A 615 44.05 -24.82 -14.31
CA PRO A 615 44.55 -26.01 -15.01
C PRO A 615 44.14 -27.33 -14.34
N ASP A 616 43.72 -28.30 -15.14
CA ASP A 616 43.34 -29.66 -14.72
C ASP A 616 42.21 -29.77 -13.68
N MET A 617 41.44 -28.70 -13.44
CA MET A 617 40.37 -28.64 -12.45
C MET A 617 39.35 -29.79 -12.54
N LYS A 618 38.97 -30.22 -13.76
CA LYS A 618 37.98 -31.29 -13.95
C LYS A 618 38.46 -32.65 -13.44
N SER A 619 39.77 -32.87 -13.48
CA SER A 619 40.44 -34.10 -13.03
C SER A 619 41.06 -33.97 -11.65
N ASP A 620 40.89 -32.84 -10.95
CA ASP A 620 41.51 -32.59 -9.65
C ASP A 620 40.92 -33.52 -8.56
N PRO A 621 41.71 -34.47 -8.01
CA PRO A 621 41.23 -35.44 -7.03
C PRO A 621 40.93 -34.78 -5.67
N GLU A 622 41.63 -33.71 -5.30
CA GLU A 622 41.42 -33.00 -4.04
C GLU A 622 40.11 -32.20 -4.09
N LEU A 623 39.84 -31.53 -5.21
CA LEU A 623 38.56 -30.86 -5.43
C LEU A 623 37.39 -31.84 -5.33
N ASN A 624 37.49 -32.98 -6.03
CA ASN A 624 36.44 -34.01 -6.01
C ASN A 624 36.19 -34.54 -4.59
N LYS A 625 37.26 -34.80 -3.83
CA LYS A 625 37.16 -35.22 -2.43
C LYS A 625 36.47 -34.16 -1.56
N LEU A 626 36.78 -32.89 -1.75
CA LEU A 626 36.15 -31.80 -0.99
C LEU A 626 34.66 -31.62 -1.36
N ILE A 627 34.30 -31.76 -2.64
CA ILE A 627 32.91 -31.76 -3.11
C ILE A 627 32.12 -32.89 -2.42
N GLU A 628 32.67 -34.10 -2.38
CA GLU A 628 32.03 -35.23 -1.69
C GLU A 628 31.83 -34.98 -0.19
N ILE A 629 32.84 -34.43 0.50
CA ILE A 629 32.76 -34.11 1.93
C ILE A 629 31.64 -33.10 2.20
N GLU A 630 31.58 -32.02 1.42
CA GLU A 630 30.54 -31.00 1.57
C GLU A 630 29.15 -31.58 1.25
N LEU A 631 29.02 -32.39 0.19
CA LEU A 631 27.77 -33.06 -0.16
C LEU A 631 27.30 -34.01 0.95
N LYS A 632 28.18 -34.84 1.51
CA LYS A 632 27.87 -35.73 2.64
C LYS A 632 27.43 -34.94 3.87
N SER A 633 28.07 -33.81 4.15
CA SER A 633 27.69 -32.89 5.23
C SER A 633 26.28 -32.31 5.02
N LYS A 634 25.96 -31.87 3.79
CA LYS A 634 24.63 -31.38 3.42
C LYS A 634 23.56 -32.46 3.58
N ILE A 635 23.82 -33.68 3.08
CA ILE A 635 22.91 -34.83 3.23
C ILE A 635 22.66 -35.15 4.71
N LYS A 636 23.71 -35.14 5.56
CA LYS A 636 23.56 -35.33 7.01
C LYS A 636 22.65 -34.27 7.63
N ARG A 637 22.78 -33.00 7.21
CA ARG A 637 21.89 -31.91 7.63
C ARG A 637 20.45 -32.15 7.16
N PHE A 638 20.24 -32.51 5.89
CA PHE A 638 18.91 -32.81 5.36
C PHE A 638 18.21 -33.94 6.12
N ASN A 639 18.97 -34.99 6.46
CA ASN A 639 18.46 -36.10 7.27
C ASN A 639 18.14 -35.69 8.70
N SER A 640 18.94 -34.82 9.32
CA SER A 640 18.62 -34.25 10.62
C SER A 640 17.33 -33.41 10.57
N THR A 641 17.17 -32.56 9.54
CA THR A 641 15.94 -31.79 9.31
C THR A 641 14.74 -32.71 9.12
N PHE A 642 14.87 -33.75 8.31
CA PHE A 642 13.81 -34.74 8.11
C PHE A 642 13.47 -35.52 9.39
N LYS A 643 14.47 -35.90 10.19
CA LYS A 643 14.24 -36.55 11.49
C LYS A 643 13.47 -35.65 12.47
N THR A 644 13.66 -34.34 12.41
CA THR A 644 12.96 -33.39 13.28
C THR A 644 11.52 -33.14 12.80
N TYR A 645 11.33 -32.79 11.53
CA TYR A 645 10.04 -32.33 11.00
C TYR A 645 9.20 -33.44 10.36
N GLY A 646 9.78 -34.61 10.14
CA GLY A 646 9.11 -35.77 9.57
C GLY A 646 8.52 -36.72 10.62
N LYS A 647 8.50 -36.38 11.92
CA LYS A 647 7.99 -37.27 12.98
C LYS A 647 6.47 -37.47 12.94
N GLU A 648 5.72 -36.42 12.61
CA GLU A 648 4.24 -36.45 12.53
C GLU A 648 3.77 -35.71 11.27
N PRO A 649 3.99 -36.27 10.07
CA PRO A 649 3.50 -35.64 8.87
C PRO A 649 1.95 -35.69 8.86
N LYS A 650 1.31 -34.58 8.50
CA LYS A 650 -0.12 -34.58 8.12
C LYS A 650 -0.30 -35.49 6.89
N LYS A 651 -1.54 -35.69 6.39
CA LYS A 651 -1.83 -36.41 5.12
C LYS A 651 -0.95 -35.99 3.91
N LYS A 652 -0.29 -34.83 4.01
CA LYS A 652 0.61 -34.23 3.04
C LYS A 652 1.96 -33.87 3.67
N PHE A 653 3.05 -34.12 2.95
CA PHE A 653 4.40 -33.66 3.29
C PHE A 653 5.00 -32.84 2.14
N ASN A 654 5.67 -31.74 2.45
CA ASN A 654 6.25 -30.85 1.44
C ASN A 654 7.76 -30.71 1.62
N PHE A 655 8.53 -31.29 0.71
CA PHE A 655 9.95 -31.06 0.59
C PHE A 655 10.20 -29.63 0.07
N THR A 656 11.10 -28.94 0.76
CA THR A 656 11.58 -27.59 0.44
C THR A 656 13.11 -27.61 0.28
N LYS A 657 13.72 -26.44 0.03
CA LYS A 657 15.19 -26.27 -0.01
C LYS A 657 15.92 -26.90 1.19
N ALA A 658 15.28 -26.93 2.36
CA ALA A 658 15.84 -27.51 3.59
C ALA A 658 16.13 -29.02 3.50
N TYR A 659 15.61 -29.70 2.47
CA TYR A 659 15.80 -31.13 2.21
C TYR A 659 16.68 -31.40 0.98
N GLY A 660 17.26 -30.37 0.37
CA GLY A 660 18.21 -30.51 -0.73
C GLY A 660 17.59 -30.62 -2.13
N ILE A 661 16.28 -30.37 -2.29
CA ILE A 661 15.63 -30.46 -3.61
C ILE A 661 16.22 -29.48 -4.63
N GLU A 662 16.78 -28.34 -4.19
CA GLU A 662 17.44 -27.37 -5.08
C GLU A 662 18.74 -27.90 -5.70
N LEU A 663 19.35 -28.93 -5.08
CA LEU A 663 20.56 -29.55 -5.60
C LEU A 663 20.26 -30.47 -6.79
N LEU A 664 19.01 -30.95 -6.93
CA LEU A 664 18.59 -31.79 -8.07
C LEU A 664 18.60 -31.01 -9.39
N ASP A 665 18.30 -29.71 -9.31
CA ASP A 665 18.19 -28.82 -10.47
C ASP A 665 19.49 -28.06 -10.76
N ASN A 666 20.56 -28.30 -10.00
CA ASN A 666 21.85 -27.61 -10.17
C ASN A 666 22.69 -28.29 -11.27
N PRO A 667 22.90 -27.65 -12.45
CA PRO A 667 23.64 -28.25 -13.56
C PRO A 667 25.10 -28.52 -13.21
N LYS A 668 25.68 -27.77 -12.26
CA LYS A 668 27.07 -27.93 -11.83
C LYS A 668 27.29 -29.16 -10.93
N LEU A 669 26.21 -29.81 -10.46
CA LEU A 669 26.24 -31.06 -9.68
C LEU A 669 25.87 -32.31 -10.48
N LYS A 670 25.75 -32.19 -11.81
CA LYS A 670 25.39 -33.30 -12.70
C LYS A 670 26.38 -34.47 -12.53
N GLY A 671 25.88 -35.65 -12.13
CA GLY A 671 26.69 -36.83 -11.80
C GLY A 671 26.78 -37.14 -10.30
N LEU A 672 26.49 -36.17 -9.42
CA LEU A 672 26.38 -36.33 -7.97
C LEU A 672 24.92 -36.22 -7.47
N ASP A 673 23.99 -35.99 -8.40
CA ASP A 673 22.54 -35.93 -8.19
C ASP A 673 21.95 -37.27 -7.71
N SER A 674 22.64 -38.38 -7.99
CA SER A 674 22.28 -39.72 -7.52
C SER A 674 22.20 -39.80 -6.00
N LEU A 675 23.20 -39.28 -5.28
CA LEU A 675 23.24 -39.33 -3.81
C LEU A 675 22.09 -38.53 -3.17
N VAL A 676 21.76 -37.37 -3.75
CA VAL A 676 20.63 -36.54 -3.29
C VAL A 676 19.30 -37.22 -3.62
N SER A 677 19.17 -37.76 -4.84
CA SER A 677 17.98 -38.49 -5.30
C SER A 677 17.73 -39.72 -4.44
N ASP A 678 18.76 -40.52 -4.16
CA ASP A 678 18.67 -41.73 -3.33
C ASP A 678 18.25 -41.38 -1.90
N ASN A 679 18.76 -40.27 -1.35
CA ASN A 679 18.35 -39.79 -0.04
C ASN A 679 16.86 -39.39 -0.01
N LEU A 680 16.40 -38.66 -1.03
CA LEU A 680 14.99 -38.27 -1.17
C LEU A 680 14.09 -39.48 -1.41
N ASN A 681 14.48 -40.42 -2.27
CA ASN A 681 13.76 -41.66 -2.54
C ASN A 681 13.54 -42.46 -1.23
N LYS A 682 14.57 -42.61 -0.39
CA LYS A 682 14.44 -43.25 0.93
C LYS A 682 13.44 -42.54 1.83
N GLN A 683 13.48 -41.20 1.87
CA GLN A 683 12.56 -40.40 2.68
C GLN A 683 11.11 -40.49 2.16
N ILE A 684 10.90 -40.55 0.84
CA ILE A 684 9.59 -40.75 0.22
C ILE A 684 9.01 -42.11 0.62
N VAL A 685 9.79 -43.19 0.50
CA VAL A 685 9.36 -44.53 0.93
C VAL A 685 9.01 -44.53 2.42
N GLU A 686 9.83 -43.89 3.28
CA GLU A 686 9.52 -43.80 4.71
C GLU A 686 8.20 -43.06 4.99
N LEU A 687 7.94 -41.93 4.32
CA LEU A 687 6.72 -41.15 4.50
C LEU A 687 5.47 -41.93 4.07
N VAL A 688 5.52 -42.57 2.89
CA VAL A 688 4.36 -43.26 2.31
C VAL A 688 4.12 -44.59 3.01
N ALA A 689 5.16 -45.41 3.16
CA ALA A 689 5.03 -46.76 3.69
C ALA A 689 4.79 -46.79 5.21
N LYS A 690 5.56 -46.00 5.98
CA LYS A 690 5.54 -46.08 7.45
C LYS A 690 4.65 -45.02 8.10
N LYS A 691 4.43 -43.88 7.44
CA LYS A 691 3.72 -42.72 8.02
C LYS A 691 2.41 -42.38 7.31
N ASP A 692 1.98 -43.21 6.35
CA ASP A 692 0.70 -43.10 5.62
C ASP A 692 0.48 -41.71 4.94
N VAL A 693 1.56 -41.05 4.52
CA VAL A 693 1.47 -39.78 3.79
C VAL A 693 0.93 -40.02 2.39
N LYS A 694 -0.17 -39.35 2.03
CA LYS A 694 -0.88 -39.53 0.76
C LYS A 694 -0.43 -38.58 -0.35
N GLU A 695 0.16 -37.46 0.03
CA GLU A 695 0.66 -36.43 -0.89
C GLU A 695 2.09 -36.05 -0.51
N VAL A 696 3.04 -36.32 -1.39
CA VAL A 696 4.41 -35.82 -1.27
C VAL A 696 4.65 -34.77 -2.35
N LEU A 697 5.02 -33.57 -1.91
CA LEU A 697 5.18 -32.42 -2.78
C LEU A 697 6.60 -31.86 -2.71
N PHE A 698 7.10 -31.34 -3.83
CA PHE A 698 8.28 -30.49 -3.88
C PHE A 698 7.81 -29.06 -4.12
N ASN A 699 8.09 -28.15 -3.20
CA ASN A 699 7.62 -26.75 -3.27
C ASN A 699 6.11 -26.61 -3.55
N ASN A 700 5.29 -27.46 -2.93
CA ASN A 700 3.83 -27.57 -3.04
C ASN A 700 3.29 -28.09 -4.38
N LYS A 701 4.16 -28.68 -5.23
CA LYS A 701 3.75 -29.36 -6.46
C LYS A 701 4.10 -30.84 -6.40
N VAL A 702 3.29 -31.66 -7.06
CA VAL A 702 3.62 -33.09 -7.24
C VAL A 702 4.87 -33.17 -8.12
N PRO A 703 5.94 -33.84 -7.68
CA PRO A 703 7.19 -33.88 -8.42
C PRO A 703 7.15 -34.97 -9.52
N GLU A 704 6.22 -34.85 -10.47
CA GLU A 704 5.91 -35.87 -11.49
C GLU A 704 7.16 -36.32 -12.27
N VAL A 705 7.97 -35.37 -12.74
CA VAL A 705 9.20 -35.66 -13.50
C VAL A 705 10.21 -36.44 -12.65
N PHE A 706 10.37 -36.07 -11.38
CA PHE A 706 11.28 -36.74 -10.46
C PHE A 706 10.79 -38.17 -10.15
N LEU A 707 9.49 -38.32 -9.86
CA LEU A 707 8.89 -39.64 -9.57
C LEU A 707 8.97 -40.56 -10.79
N ASN A 708 8.72 -40.05 -12.00
CA ASN A 708 8.84 -40.83 -13.22
C ASN A 708 10.28 -41.30 -13.46
N LYS A 709 11.27 -40.41 -13.30
CA LYS A 709 12.70 -40.74 -13.46
C LYS A 709 13.22 -41.72 -12.40
N ASN A 710 12.62 -41.76 -11.20
CA ASN A 710 13.10 -42.55 -10.06
C ASN A 710 12.17 -43.72 -9.68
N LYS A 711 11.15 -44.03 -10.49
CA LYS A 711 10.12 -45.04 -10.18
C LYS A 711 10.74 -46.37 -9.75
N ASP A 712 11.60 -46.93 -10.60
CA ASP A 712 12.19 -48.26 -10.36
C ASP A 712 13.09 -48.25 -9.12
N LYS A 713 13.90 -47.20 -8.94
CA LYS A 713 14.74 -47.05 -7.74
C LYS A 713 13.92 -46.94 -6.45
N ILE A 714 12.77 -46.26 -6.48
CA ILE A 714 11.88 -46.16 -5.33
C ILE A 714 11.31 -47.55 -5.00
N ILE A 715 10.98 -48.35 -6.01
CA ILE A 715 10.53 -49.74 -5.84
C ILE A 715 11.66 -50.60 -5.27
N ASP A 716 12.88 -50.52 -5.82
CA ASP A 716 14.05 -51.26 -5.32
C ASP A 716 14.35 -50.94 -3.85
N ILE A 717 14.29 -49.65 -3.47
CA ILE A 717 14.43 -49.21 -2.07
C ILE A 717 13.29 -49.77 -1.22
N CYS A 718 12.06 -49.77 -1.73
CA CYS A 718 10.91 -50.32 -1.03
C CYS A 718 11.07 -51.83 -0.79
N ASP A 719 11.63 -52.56 -1.75
CA ASP A 719 11.87 -54.00 -1.65
C ASP A 719 13.04 -54.36 -0.74
N GLY A 720 14.09 -53.55 -0.73
CA GLY A 720 15.22 -53.69 0.18
C GLY A 720 14.94 -53.24 1.62
N MET A 721 13.82 -52.56 1.89
CA MET A 721 13.41 -52.19 3.25
C MET A 721 12.57 -53.30 3.91
N ASN A 722 12.75 -53.48 5.22
CA ASN A 722 11.90 -54.37 6.02
C ASN A 722 10.50 -53.75 6.22
N LEU A 723 9.63 -53.91 5.22
CA LEU A 723 8.26 -53.40 5.15
C LEU A 723 7.26 -54.56 4.99
N THR A 724 6.06 -54.41 5.55
CA THR A 724 4.97 -55.38 5.33
C THR A 724 4.44 -55.30 3.89
N ALA A 725 3.78 -56.36 3.42
CA ALA A 725 3.16 -56.36 2.09
C ALA A 725 2.17 -55.20 1.89
N GLU A 726 1.42 -54.84 2.93
CA GLU A 726 0.50 -53.69 2.91
C GLU A 726 1.26 -52.37 2.74
N GLN A 727 2.38 -52.18 3.46
CA GLN A 727 3.20 -50.98 3.36
C GLN A 727 3.84 -50.84 1.97
N LYS A 728 4.29 -51.94 1.37
CA LYS A 728 4.79 -51.95 -0.01
C LYS A 728 3.71 -51.55 -1.01
N LYS A 729 2.50 -52.09 -0.84
CA LYS A 729 1.34 -51.75 -1.69
C LYS A 729 0.99 -50.25 -1.63
N LYS A 730 1.16 -49.60 -0.48
CA LYS A 730 0.96 -48.14 -0.35
C LYS A 730 1.91 -47.34 -1.25
N VAL A 731 3.18 -47.74 -1.34
CA VAL A 731 4.18 -47.06 -2.18
C VAL A 731 3.86 -47.24 -3.66
N ILE A 732 3.50 -48.47 -4.08
CA ILE A 732 3.11 -48.76 -5.46
C ILE A 732 1.88 -47.94 -5.86
N ASN A 733 0.81 -47.96 -5.06
CA ASN A 733 -0.40 -47.17 -5.31
C ASN A 733 -0.11 -45.66 -5.37
N TYR A 734 0.82 -45.18 -4.53
CA TYR A 734 1.23 -43.78 -4.54
C TYR A 734 1.93 -43.42 -5.87
N LEU A 735 2.83 -44.26 -6.37
CA LEU A 735 3.50 -44.04 -7.65
C LEU A 735 2.52 -44.10 -8.81
N GLU A 736 1.65 -45.10 -8.87
CA GLU A 736 0.63 -45.24 -9.93
C GLU A 736 -0.32 -44.05 -10.02
N LYS A 737 -0.65 -43.43 -8.87
CA LYS A 737 -1.52 -42.25 -8.83
C LYS A 737 -0.83 -40.97 -9.33
N ASN A 738 0.49 -40.84 -9.13
CA ASN A 738 1.21 -39.57 -9.31
C ASN A 738 2.22 -39.57 -10.46
N VAL A 739 2.46 -40.72 -11.10
CA VAL A 739 3.23 -40.85 -12.33
C VAL A 739 2.25 -40.93 -13.50
N PRO A 740 2.36 -40.08 -14.55
CA PRO A 740 1.48 -40.17 -15.70
C PRO A 740 1.51 -41.58 -16.29
N GLN A 741 0.34 -42.22 -16.41
CA GLN A 741 0.25 -43.43 -17.23
C GLN A 741 0.56 -43.04 -18.68
N GLU A 742 1.44 -43.80 -19.34
CA GLU A 742 1.60 -43.70 -20.78
C GLU A 742 0.21 -43.86 -21.41
N LYS A 743 -0.32 -42.76 -21.95
CA LYS A 743 -1.50 -42.87 -22.79
C LYS A 743 -1.04 -43.60 -24.04
N GLU A 744 -1.49 -44.84 -24.21
CA GLU A 744 -1.55 -45.44 -25.54
C GLU A 744 -2.17 -44.40 -26.48
N LEU A 745 -1.38 -43.98 -27.47
CA LEU A 745 -1.83 -43.17 -28.59
C LEU A 745 -2.88 -43.99 -29.35
N THR A 746 -4.13 -43.89 -28.90
CA THR A 746 -5.26 -44.28 -29.74
C THR A 746 -5.48 -43.14 -30.72
N ASP A 747 -5.02 -43.36 -31.95
CA ASP A 747 -5.37 -42.59 -33.14
C ASP A 747 -6.91 -42.46 -33.23
N LYS A 748 -7.45 -41.34 -32.75
CA LYS A 748 -8.78 -40.83 -33.08
C LYS A 748 -8.98 -39.43 -32.50
N ARG A 749 -8.48 -38.41 -33.20
CA ARG A 749 -9.14 -37.10 -33.22
C ARG A 749 -9.35 -36.66 -34.66
N LYS A 750 -10.58 -36.89 -35.15
CA LYS A 750 -11.15 -36.13 -36.26
C LYS A 750 -11.18 -34.66 -35.84
N VAL A 751 -10.40 -33.85 -36.52
CA VAL A 751 -10.49 -32.39 -36.45
C VAL A 751 -11.73 -31.97 -37.26
N LYS A 752 -12.67 -31.27 -36.63
CA LYS A 752 -13.66 -30.45 -37.32
C LYS A 752 -13.16 -29.01 -37.26
N PHE A 753 -12.75 -28.47 -38.40
CA PHE A 753 -12.63 -27.03 -38.59
C PHE A 753 -14.02 -26.49 -38.96
N GLY A 754 -14.46 -25.44 -38.25
CA GLY A 754 -15.54 -24.57 -38.67
C GLY A 754 -14.93 -23.20 -39.00
N ILE A 755 -15.22 -22.72 -40.21
CA ILE A 755 -14.94 -21.36 -40.71
C ILE A 755 -15.74 -20.35 -39.89
#